data_AF-A0A925HSL6-F1
#
_entry.id   AF-A0A925HSL6-F1
#
_cell.length_a   1.000
_cell.length_b   1.000
_cell.length_c   1.000
_cell.angle_alpha   90.00
_cell.angle_beta   90.00
_cell.angle_gamma   90.00
#
_symmetry.space_group_name_H-M   'P 1'
#
loop_
_entity.id
_entity.type
_entity.pdbx_description
1 polymer ?
#
loop_
_entity_poly.entity_id
_entity_poly.type
_entity_poly.pdbx_seq_one_letter_code
_entity_poly.pdbx_strand_id
1 'polypeptide(L)'
;MTLRPETKRWLISLAIFASFLAVAVLAIWALKLTGGDRTILLLGLVVLGAIGACVAWYVLRPSEAVTRADKDEAQLILRQAVDRLPRGELLRKSMVLVIGPVSSTKTTVVTHSGLDAQLLAGDARGTAEEQPTAAANVWLTRDGAVVEAPGALANDGARFTRFMRALRAPGLAAALGRRAPASRAIVLCVPCDFLAAEDEGKQLDALAPTLRARLAEAARELGMRVPVYVLFTRADRIAYFDTWASPLTREEIRVPLGASLSFDAGSAGAYTEALVPRLEAAFDTLVRSLAARRSDLLSRESVTTQRLAAYEVPREFGKLAPAAIRFLVEVTRPTQMGMTPQLRGFWFTGARSVVVRDAAPVAAVASMKSDGATSVFKPAQVAAAVLGSAAATTARKVLEWVFIDRFFSDVVLSDHSGRAAAIGGVRVSGMRRVLLGTTIFAGLLLAIGVMVSWVGNRGLTSRTLNAARAVASLPTIQAAAGTVALPGVEALRELDHLRSLLDTLARIDSAGPPLSLGLGLWSGKALIASARPAWIAGYRRQLHDDAWRTLVDSLRALPASPLPTSDYGRSYDMLKTYLVGSTEHARSAPVFVTPVLLTAWQRGIATDSTLTELARRQFDAYATMQATTQLWPVAADARLVTQARDHLGRYAGIDPIYVSMLSAVSAREKPIKLADTVPQAVGVVGTGNATVAAPFTAEGWRVMQGILKDSDRYFQGETWVIGDRSAVASRNRNQDLTDIRKRYVADYAGQWRAALRALTVPRPGNPKESAVRLGKLGGAQSPLLALFALVARQTQVDTALARAFQPVQSVTPPSVKDKFVSEANTPYANGLLGLQSAMEQLGNLPAVTDTVTLSALKAAAQNVLMGQASQAKMAARQLAQSFAVDPDASVIGNTVSTLLVAPIDGAENVLRAIALIRPPRGAAAPVAAAPAGG
;
A
#
# COMPACT_ATOMS: atom_id res chain seq x y z
N MET A 1 -36.01 -16.52 0.85
CA MET A 1 -35.72 -16.73 -0.59
C MET A 1 -34.24 -17.02 -0.78
N THR A 2 -33.86 -18.25 -1.10
CA THR A 2 -32.46 -18.63 -1.37
C THR A 2 -32.12 -18.38 -2.84
N LEU A 3 -31.29 -17.37 -3.11
CA LEU A 3 -30.82 -17.02 -4.47
C LEU A 3 -30.22 -18.24 -5.19
N ARG A 4 -30.55 -18.42 -6.48
CA ARG A 4 -29.99 -19.47 -7.33
C ARG A 4 -28.46 -19.37 -7.36
N PRO A 5 -27.73 -20.50 -7.44
CA PRO A 5 -26.27 -20.51 -7.39
C PRO A 5 -25.60 -19.68 -8.49
N GLU A 6 -26.25 -19.53 -9.65
CA GLU A 6 -25.78 -18.65 -10.73
C GLU A 6 -25.89 -17.16 -10.36
N THR A 7 -26.98 -16.77 -9.69
CA THR A 7 -27.19 -15.39 -9.21
C THR A 7 -26.16 -15.01 -8.15
N LYS A 8 -25.76 -15.95 -7.29
CA LYS A 8 -24.68 -15.73 -6.31
C LYS A 8 -23.32 -15.50 -6.97
N ARG A 9 -23.02 -16.16 -8.09
CA ARG A 9 -21.77 -15.96 -8.84
C ARG A 9 -21.71 -14.57 -9.44
N TRP A 10 -22.79 -14.17 -10.11
CA TRP A 10 -22.94 -12.83 -10.64
C TRP A 10 -22.79 -11.78 -9.54
N LEU A 11 -23.41 -11.98 -8.38
CA LEU A 11 -23.28 -11.07 -7.25
C LEU A 11 -21.84 -10.97 -6.70
N ILE A 12 -21.09 -12.08 -6.63
CA ILE A 12 -19.69 -12.07 -6.15
C ILE A 12 -18.78 -11.37 -7.17
N SER A 13 -18.89 -11.72 -8.46
CA SER A 13 -18.11 -11.06 -9.52
C SER A 13 -18.46 -9.57 -9.62
N LEU A 14 -19.74 -9.21 -9.46
CA LEU A 14 -20.19 -7.82 -9.42
C LEU A 14 -19.67 -7.08 -8.19
N ALA A 15 -19.63 -7.71 -7.02
CA ALA A 15 -19.07 -7.11 -5.81
C ALA A 15 -17.55 -6.87 -5.92
N ILE A 16 -16.82 -7.79 -6.54
CA ILE A 16 -15.38 -7.63 -6.84
C ILE A 16 -15.18 -6.49 -7.84
N PHE A 17 -15.99 -6.44 -8.90
CA PHE A 17 -15.95 -5.36 -9.87
C PHE A 17 -16.28 -3.99 -9.24
N ALA A 18 -17.33 -3.92 -8.41
CA ALA A 18 -17.76 -2.70 -7.75
C ALA A 18 -16.74 -2.18 -6.72
N SER A 19 -16.12 -3.08 -5.95
CA SER A 19 -15.04 -2.70 -5.02
C SER A 19 -13.79 -2.22 -5.76
N PHE A 20 -13.42 -2.86 -6.87
CA PHE A 20 -12.35 -2.37 -7.74
C PHE A 20 -12.68 -0.98 -8.32
N LEU A 21 -13.92 -0.77 -8.79
CA LEU A 21 -14.36 0.52 -9.32
C LEU A 21 -14.33 1.61 -8.24
N ALA A 22 -14.71 1.29 -7.00
CA ALA A 22 -14.64 2.24 -5.88
C ALA A 22 -13.21 2.68 -5.57
N VAL A 23 -12.25 1.73 -5.54
CA VAL A 23 -10.82 2.03 -5.33
C VAL A 23 -10.25 2.82 -6.51
N ALA A 24 -10.62 2.46 -7.74
CA ALA A 24 -10.24 3.18 -8.96
C ALA A 24 -10.73 4.64 -8.91
N VAL A 25 -11.99 4.88 -8.54
CA VAL A 25 -12.56 6.23 -8.41
C VAL A 25 -11.87 7.02 -7.29
N LEU A 26 -11.57 6.39 -6.14
CA LEU A 26 -10.79 6.99 -5.06
C LEU A 26 -9.38 7.39 -5.50
N ALA A 27 -8.71 6.54 -6.27
CA ALA A 27 -7.38 6.84 -6.82
C ALA A 27 -7.43 8.00 -7.83
N ILE A 28 -8.43 8.03 -8.71
CA ILE A 28 -8.66 9.13 -9.66
C ILE A 28 -8.91 10.45 -8.91
N TRP A 29 -9.70 10.39 -7.83
CA TRP A 29 -9.99 11.55 -6.99
C TRP A 29 -8.74 12.06 -6.26
N ALA A 30 -7.93 11.15 -5.70
CA ALA A 30 -6.66 11.48 -5.05
C ALA A 30 -5.65 12.12 -6.02
N LEU A 31 -5.65 11.71 -7.29
CA LEU A 31 -4.74 12.22 -8.33
C LEU A 31 -5.14 13.58 -8.93
N LYS A 32 -6.29 14.16 -8.54
CA LYS A 32 -6.79 15.47 -9.01
C LYS A 32 -6.82 15.61 -10.54
N LEU A 33 -7.15 14.54 -11.26
CA LEU A 33 -7.23 14.54 -12.73
C LEU A 33 -8.51 15.24 -13.22
N THR A 34 -8.39 16.16 -14.19
CA THR A 34 -9.50 16.92 -14.78
C THR A 34 -9.54 16.76 -16.30
N GLY A 35 -10.74 16.76 -16.91
CA GLY A 35 -10.92 16.73 -18.37
C GLY A 35 -10.81 15.33 -19.00
N GLY A 36 -10.32 15.26 -20.25
CA GLY A 36 -10.25 14.03 -21.06
C GLY A 36 -9.37 12.92 -20.49
N ASP A 37 -8.38 13.27 -19.67
CA ASP A 37 -7.50 12.30 -19.01
C ASP A 37 -8.25 11.48 -17.96
N ARG A 38 -9.23 12.09 -17.27
CA ARG A 38 -10.11 11.39 -16.33
C ARG A 38 -10.97 10.35 -17.06
N THR A 39 -11.50 10.69 -18.24
CA THR A 39 -12.38 9.78 -18.98
C THR A 39 -11.63 8.60 -19.58
N ILE A 40 -10.42 8.83 -20.12
CA ILE A 40 -9.58 7.75 -20.66
C ILE A 40 -9.16 6.78 -19.54
N LEU A 41 -8.75 7.32 -18.39
CA LEU A 41 -8.34 6.53 -17.23
C LEU A 41 -9.51 5.71 -16.66
N LEU A 42 -10.71 6.31 -16.56
CA LEU A 42 -11.91 5.61 -16.11
C LEU A 42 -12.24 4.44 -17.03
N LEU A 43 -12.15 4.64 -18.36
CA LEU A 43 -12.45 3.63 -19.35
C LEU A 43 -11.46 2.45 -19.26
N GLY A 44 -10.17 2.74 -19.15
CA GLY A 44 -9.12 1.72 -18.99
C GLY A 44 -9.28 0.89 -17.73
N LEU A 45 -9.59 1.53 -16.59
CA LEU A 45 -9.84 0.83 -15.33
C LEU A 45 -11.10 -0.03 -15.41
N VAL A 46 -12.19 0.48 -16.01
CA VAL A 46 -13.43 -0.30 -16.22
C VAL A 46 -13.16 -1.58 -17.02
N VAL A 47 -12.37 -1.50 -18.10
CA VAL A 47 -12.00 -2.68 -18.91
C VAL A 47 -11.19 -3.67 -18.08
N LEU A 48 -10.21 -3.18 -17.31
CA LEU A 48 -9.36 -4.03 -16.47
C LEU A 48 -10.15 -4.74 -15.36
N GLY A 49 -11.06 -4.01 -14.72
CA GLY A 49 -11.98 -4.55 -13.72
C GLY A 49 -12.92 -5.60 -14.33
N ALA A 50 -13.40 -5.37 -15.56
CA ALA A 50 -14.27 -6.32 -16.26
C ALA A 50 -13.52 -7.62 -16.59
N ILE A 51 -12.25 -7.54 -17.01
CA ILE A 51 -11.40 -8.71 -17.23
C ILE A 51 -11.23 -9.50 -15.92
N GLY A 52 -10.92 -8.82 -14.81
CA GLY A 52 -10.81 -9.45 -13.49
C GLY A 52 -12.12 -10.12 -13.03
N ALA A 53 -13.27 -9.48 -13.27
CA ALA A 53 -14.58 -10.03 -12.96
C ALA A 53 -14.94 -11.26 -13.83
N CYS A 54 -14.56 -11.25 -15.12
CA CYS A 54 -14.71 -12.39 -16.03
C CYS A 54 -13.85 -13.58 -15.59
N VAL A 55 -12.59 -13.34 -15.20
CA VAL A 55 -11.70 -14.39 -14.69
C VAL A 55 -12.24 -14.96 -13.37
N ALA A 56 -12.70 -14.11 -12.45
CA ALA A 56 -13.32 -14.56 -11.21
C ALA A 56 -14.60 -15.38 -11.47
N TRP A 57 -15.43 -14.95 -12.42
CA TRP A 57 -16.63 -15.69 -12.83
C TRP A 57 -16.28 -17.05 -13.43
N TYR A 58 -15.25 -17.12 -14.29
CA TYR A 58 -14.77 -18.33 -14.92
C TYR A 58 -14.21 -19.34 -13.90
N VAL A 59 -13.43 -18.88 -12.92
CA VAL A 59 -12.85 -19.73 -11.85
C VAL A 59 -13.92 -20.20 -10.85
N LEU A 60 -14.99 -19.43 -10.65
CA LEU A 60 -16.13 -19.80 -9.80
C LEU A 60 -17.15 -20.73 -10.50
N ARG A 61 -16.93 -21.09 -11.76
CA ARG A 61 -17.76 -22.06 -12.49
C ARG A 61 -17.51 -23.47 -11.94
N PRO A 62 -18.51 -24.15 -11.33
CA PRO A 62 -18.36 -25.57 -11.02
C PRO A 62 -18.27 -26.36 -12.33
N SER A 63 -17.48 -27.45 -12.33
CA SER A 63 -17.45 -28.38 -13.46
C SER A 63 -18.87 -28.85 -13.74
N GLU A 64 -19.29 -28.74 -14.99
CA GLU A 64 -20.65 -29.06 -15.44
C GLU A 64 -21.09 -30.42 -14.89
N ALA A 65 -22.08 -30.40 -14.00
CA ALA A 65 -22.83 -31.58 -13.67
C ALA A 65 -23.69 -31.88 -14.90
N VAL A 66 -23.34 -32.95 -15.62
CA VAL A 66 -24.11 -33.48 -16.74
C VAL A 66 -25.55 -33.70 -16.29
N THR A 67 -26.43 -32.79 -16.69
CA THR A 67 -27.88 -32.99 -16.66
C THR A 67 -28.26 -33.81 -17.88
N ARG A 68 -28.17 -35.14 -17.75
CA ARG A 68 -29.04 -36.03 -18.51
C ARG A 68 -29.80 -36.89 -17.52
N ALA A 69 -31.12 -36.79 -17.63
CA ALA A 69 -32.08 -37.59 -16.91
C ALA A 69 -31.91 -39.05 -17.36
N ASP A 70 -31.19 -39.82 -16.56
CA ASP A 70 -31.45 -41.25 -16.43
C ASP A 70 -31.70 -41.50 -14.94
N LYS A 71 -32.83 -42.17 -14.66
CA LYS A 71 -33.33 -42.47 -13.33
C LYS A 71 -32.44 -43.53 -12.67
N ASP A 72 -31.24 -43.17 -12.23
CA ASP A 72 -30.46 -44.01 -11.31
C ASP A 72 -31.12 -43.95 -9.93
N GLU A 73 -31.87 -45.00 -9.56
CA GLU A 73 -32.61 -45.11 -8.30
C GLU A 73 -31.73 -44.83 -7.07
N ALA A 74 -30.45 -45.25 -7.11
CA ALA A 74 -29.47 -44.97 -6.06
C ALA A 74 -29.21 -43.47 -5.82
N GLN A 75 -29.25 -42.63 -6.87
CA GLN A 75 -29.12 -41.18 -6.72
C GLN A 75 -30.42 -40.53 -6.23
N LEU A 76 -31.56 -41.07 -6.66
CA LEU A 76 -32.87 -40.57 -6.26
C LEU A 76 -33.10 -40.77 -4.76
N ILE A 77 -32.72 -41.94 -4.23
CA ILE A 77 -32.80 -42.25 -2.80
C ILE A 77 -31.80 -41.40 -1.99
N LEU A 78 -30.60 -41.17 -2.51
CA LEU A 78 -29.64 -40.28 -1.85
C LEU A 78 -30.15 -38.83 -1.80
N ARG A 79 -30.80 -38.35 -2.87
CA ARG A 79 -31.46 -37.03 -2.86
C ARG A 79 -32.60 -36.98 -1.85
N GLN A 80 -33.45 -38.01 -1.80
CA GLN A 80 -34.50 -38.12 -0.78
C GLN A 80 -33.92 -38.08 0.65
N ALA A 81 -32.79 -38.76 0.90
CA ALA A 81 -32.11 -38.72 2.20
C ALA A 81 -31.56 -37.33 2.54
N VAL A 82 -30.99 -36.62 1.56
CA VAL A 82 -30.50 -35.25 1.74
C VAL A 82 -31.65 -34.28 2.00
N ASP A 83 -32.79 -34.45 1.34
CA ASP A 83 -33.97 -33.59 1.46
C ASP A 83 -34.73 -33.80 2.79
N ARG A 84 -34.67 -35.01 3.38
CA ARG A 84 -35.23 -35.31 4.70
C ARG A 84 -34.53 -34.59 5.86
N LEU A 85 -33.32 -34.06 5.65
CA LEU A 85 -32.55 -33.33 6.66
C LEU A 85 -32.41 -31.84 6.30
N PRO A 86 -32.75 -30.89 7.20
CA PRO A 86 -32.72 -29.47 6.89
C PRO A 86 -31.31 -28.99 6.50
N ARG A 87 -31.23 -28.07 5.53
CA ARG A 87 -30.00 -27.37 5.09
C ARG A 87 -28.87 -28.28 4.59
N GLY A 88 -29.15 -29.50 4.15
CA GLY A 88 -28.15 -30.43 3.64
C GLY A 88 -27.14 -30.88 4.70
N GLU A 89 -27.61 -31.02 5.94
CA GLU A 89 -26.79 -31.40 7.10
C GLU A 89 -26.14 -32.77 6.94
N LEU A 90 -26.79 -33.70 6.23
CA LEU A 90 -26.28 -35.05 5.96
C LEU A 90 -24.87 -35.04 5.36
N LEU A 91 -24.66 -34.23 4.30
CA LEU A 91 -23.38 -34.12 3.61
C LEU A 91 -22.29 -33.44 4.45
N ARG A 92 -22.66 -32.84 5.59
CA ARG A 92 -21.75 -32.18 6.54
C ARG A 92 -21.38 -33.07 7.74
N LYS A 93 -22.02 -34.22 7.95
CA LYS A 93 -21.67 -35.18 9.00
C LYS A 93 -20.56 -36.14 8.54
N SER A 94 -19.92 -36.83 9.49
CA SER A 94 -19.05 -37.97 9.21
C SER A 94 -19.83 -39.04 8.45
N MET A 95 -19.26 -39.61 7.40
CA MET A 95 -19.93 -40.69 6.66
C MET A 95 -19.04 -41.92 6.52
N VAL A 96 -19.62 -43.09 6.75
CA VAL A 96 -19.01 -44.39 6.47
C VAL A 96 -19.71 -45.00 5.27
N LEU A 97 -18.96 -45.31 4.23
CA LEU A 97 -19.46 -45.91 3.00
C LEU A 97 -19.23 -47.41 3.06
N VAL A 98 -20.29 -48.21 2.95
CA VAL A 98 -20.21 -49.67 2.90
C VAL A 98 -20.30 -50.10 1.43
N ILE A 99 -19.22 -50.73 0.94
CA ILE A 99 -19.05 -51.10 -0.47
C ILE A 99 -18.64 -52.57 -0.53
N GLY A 100 -19.02 -53.28 -1.59
CA GLY A 100 -18.67 -54.68 -1.80
C GLY A 100 -19.49 -55.30 -2.94
N PRO A 101 -19.09 -56.48 -3.44
CA PRO A 101 -19.81 -57.19 -4.51
C PRO A 101 -21.25 -57.56 -4.09
N VAL A 102 -22.04 -58.10 -5.00
CA VAL A 102 -23.37 -58.66 -4.66
C VAL A 102 -23.20 -59.82 -3.67
N SER A 103 -24.17 -60.02 -2.77
CA SER A 103 -24.15 -61.07 -1.73
C SER A 103 -22.97 -61.02 -0.75
N SER A 104 -22.47 -59.82 -0.46
CA SER A 104 -21.43 -59.57 0.56
C SER A 104 -21.98 -59.16 1.93
N THR A 105 -23.26 -59.43 2.20
CA THR A 105 -23.92 -59.15 3.51
C THR A 105 -23.84 -57.68 3.98
N LYS A 106 -23.69 -56.72 3.07
CA LYS A 106 -23.53 -55.28 3.39
C LYS A 106 -24.68 -54.72 4.25
N THR A 107 -25.93 -54.95 3.85
CA THR A 107 -27.12 -54.50 4.61
C THR A 107 -27.11 -55.10 6.01
N THR A 108 -26.87 -56.41 6.10
CA THR A 108 -26.76 -57.16 7.35
C THR A 108 -25.69 -56.60 8.28
N VAL A 109 -24.50 -56.33 7.74
CA VAL A 109 -23.37 -55.74 8.45
C VAL A 109 -23.78 -54.42 9.10
N VAL A 110 -24.56 -53.57 8.43
CA VAL A 110 -25.06 -52.33 9.02
C VAL A 110 -26.14 -52.60 10.08
N THR A 111 -27.13 -53.45 9.79
CA THR A 111 -28.27 -53.71 10.70
C THR A 111 -27.88 -54.44 11.99
N HIS A 112 -26.83 -55.26 11.95
CA HIS A 112 -26.36 -56.05 13.10
C HIS A 112 -25.09 -55.50 13.75
N SER A 113 -24.62 -54.32 13.33
CA SER A 113 -23.39 -53.69 13.83
C SER A 113 -23.46 -53.09 15.24
N GLY A 114 -24.56 -53.27 15.98
CA GLY A 114 -24.77 -52.59 17.27
C GLY A 114 -24.93 -51.07 17.16
N LEU A 115 -24.87 -50.50 15.95
CA LEU A 115 -25.14 -49.09 15.72
C LEU A 115 -26.64 -48.81 15.93
N ASP A 116 -26.94 -47.82 16.76
CA ASP A 116 -28.28 -47.22 16.91
C ASP A 116 -28.61 -46.40 15.64
N ALA A 117 -28.79 -47.11 14.52
CA ALA A 117 -28.87 -46.56 13.17
C ALA A 117 -30.32 -46.56 12.66
N GLN A 118 -30.83 -45.39 12.30
CA GLN A 118 -32.18 -45.22 11.76
C GLN A 118 -32.13 -45.10 10.23
N LEU A 119 -32.92 -45.90 9.52
CA LEU A 119 -32.99 -45.86 8.05
C LEU A 119 -33.64 -44.54 7.59
N LEU A 120 -32.86 -43.66 6.97
CA LEU A 120 -33.34 -42.39 6.41
C LEU A 120 -33.94 -42.56 5.03
N ALA A 121 -33.38 -43.41 4.17
CA ALA A 121 -33.89 -43.69 2.84
C ALA A 121 -33.30 -45.01 2.31
N GLY A 122 -34.09 -45.80 1.57
CA GLY A 122 -33.70 -47.12 1.08
C GLY A 122 -34.84 -48.15 1.24
N ASP A 123 -34.54 -49.41 0.92
CA ASP A 123 -35.51 -50.53 1.01
C ASP A 123 -34.97 -51.69 1.88
N ALA A 124 -34.14 -51.36 2.88
CA ALA A 124 -33.66 -52.34 3.86
C ALA A 124 -34.82 -52.81 4.76
N ARG A 125 -35.56 -53.83 4.32
CA ARG A 125 -36.59 -54.52 5.11
C ARG A 125 -35.90 -55.57 5.97
N GLY A 126 -36.12 -55.51 7.29
CA GLY A 126 -35.50 -56.40 8.27
C GLY A 126 -36.02 -57.84 8.27
N THR A 127 -35.97 -58.52 7.14
CA THR A 127 -36.32 -59.95 7.02
C THR A 127 -35.07 -60.82 6.93
N ALA A 128 -35.12 -62.00 7.56
CA ALA A 128 -33.99 -62.92 7.73
C ALA A 128 -33.43 -63.56 6.44
N GLU A 129 -33.96 -63.23 5.25
CA GLU A 129 -33.48 -63.74 3.97
C GLU A 129 -32.67 -62.68 3.20
N GLU A 130 -31.48 -63.09 2.74
CA GLU A 130 -30.56 -62.26 1.95
C GLU A 130 -31.14 -61.97 0.55
N GLN A 131 -31.82 -60.83 0.39
CA GLN A 131 -32.23 -60.34 -0.93
C GLN A 131 -31.20 -59.35 -1.50
N PRO A 132 -30.95 -59.36 -2.83
CA PRO A 132 -30.06 -58.41 -3.46
C PRO A 132 -30.53 -56.96 -3.26
N THR A 133 -29.69 -56.12 -2.67
CA THR A 133 -29.98 -54.69 -2.47
C THR A 133 -30.01 -53.96 -3.82
N ALA A 134 -31.21 -53.68 -4.34
CA ALA A 134 -31.40 -52.99 -5.62
C ALA A 134 -31.06 -51.49 -5.54
N ALA A 135 -31.31 -50.87 -4.38
CA ALA A 135 -31.25 -49.43 -4.19
C ALA A 135 -30.34 -49.03 -3.02
N ALA A 136 -29.75 -47.83 -3.05
CA ALA A 136 -28.82 -47.40 -2.00
C ALA A 136 -29.54 -47.18 -0.67
N ASN A 137 -28.93 -47.59 0.43
CA ASN A 137 -29.48 -47.39 1.77
C ASN A 137 -28.66 -46.33 2.52
N VAL A 138 -29.35 -45.40 3.17
CA VAL A 138 -28.76 -44.33 3.98
C VAL A 138 -29.32 -44.44 5.38
N TRP A 139 -28.43 -44.65 6.36
CA TRP A 139 -28.79 -44.67 7.77
C TRP A 139 -28.16 -43.48 8.50
N LEU A 140 -28.91 -42.93 9.46
CA LEU A 140 -28.44 -41.91 10.38
C LEU A 140 -28.03 -42.56 11.70
N THR A 141 -26.88 -42.18 12.22
CA THR A 141 -26.43 -42.55 13.57
C THR A 141 -26.30 -41.28 14.42
N ARG A 142 -26.08 -41.43 15.73
CA ARG A 142 -25.87 -40.29 16.65
C ARG A 142 -24.71 -39.38 16.19
N ASP A 143 -23.63 -39.97 15.71
CA ASP A 143 -22.37 -39.27 15.38
C ASP A 143 -22.06 -39.20 13.86
N GLY A 144 -23.00 -39.60 12.99
CA GLY A 144 -22.73 -39.64 11.56
C GLY A 144 -23.83 -40.22 10.69
N ALA A 145 -23.46 -40.65 9.49
CA ALA A 145 -24.31 -41.41 8.59
C ALA A 145 -23.55 -42.60 8.00
N VAL A 146 -24.27 -43.69 7.78
CA VAL A 146 -23.76 -44.87 7.06
C VAL A 146 -24.47 -44.92 5.71
N VAL A 147 -23.72 -45.14 4.63
CA VAL A 147 -24.27 -45.24 3.28
C VAL A 147 -23.82 -46.56 2.66
N GLU A 148 -24.78 -47.44 2.39
CA GLU A 148 -24.52 -48.68 1.65
C GLU A 148 -24.67 -48.42 0.15
N ALA A 149 -23.64 -48.79 -0.59
CA ALA A 149 -23.69 -48.85 -2.05
C ALA A 149 -24.28 -50.21 -2.51
N PRO A 150 -25.27 -50.21 -3.42
CA PRO A 150 -25.77 -51.42 -4.06
C PRO A 150 -24.65 -52.26 -4.68
N GLY A 151 -24.73 -53.58 -4.56
CA GLY A 151 -23.67 -54.48 -5.07
C GLY A 151 -23.40 -54.35 -6.57
N ALA A 152 -24.43 -54.02 -7.36
CA ALA A 152 -24.33 -53.80 -8.80
C ALA A 152 -23.44 -52.60 -9.17
N LEU A 153 -23.32 -51.59 -8.29
CA LEU A 153 -22.44 -50.43 -8.51
C LEU A 153 -20.96 -50.80 -8.49
N ALA A 154 -20.57 -51.94 -7.91
CA ALA A 154 -19.19 -52.41 -7.96
C ALA A 154 -18.74 -52.65 -9.42
N ASN A 155 -19.65 -53.04 -10.31
CA ASN A 155 -19.34 -53.36 -11.70
C ASN A 155 -19.53 -52.18 -12.67
N ASP A 156 -20.34 -51.17 -12.33
CA ASP A 156 -20.60 -49.99 -13.19
C ASP A 156 -19.88 -48.72 -12.69
N GLY A 157 -18.79 -48.36 -13.37
CA GLY A 157 -17.96 -47.21 -12.96
C GLY A 157 -18.58 -45.85 -13.22
N ALA A 158 -19.40 -45.72 -14.25
CA ALA A 158 -20.05 -44.45 -14.56
C ALA A 158 -21.14 -44.14 -13.53
N ARG A 159 -21.93 -45.15 -13.12
CA ARG A 159 -22.89 -45.02 -12.02
C ARG A 159 -22.19 -44.82 -10.67
N PHE A 160 -21.10 -45.54 -10.41
CA PHE A 160 -20.33 -45.41 -9.16
C PHE A 160 -19.73 -44.01 -9.00
N THR A 161 -19.08 -43.48 -10.04
CA THR A 161 -18.53 -42.12 -10.05
C THR A 161 -19.61 -41.07 -9.77
N ARG A 162 -20.77 -41.22 -10.42
CA ARG A 162 -21.95 -40.38 -10.22
C ARG A 162 -22.48 -40.45 -8.79
N PHE A 163 -22.50 -41.64 -8.19
CA PHE A 163 -22.90 -41.86 -6.80
C PHE A 163 -21.90 -41.22 -5.81
N MET A 164 -20.60 -41.40 -6.02
CA MET A 164 -19.56 -40.76 -5.19
C MET A 164 -19.62 -39.23 -5.23
N ARG A 165 -19.86 -38.65 -6.42
CA ARG A 165 -19.96 -37.19 -6.58
C ARG A 165 -21.13 -36.60 -5.79
N ALA A 166 -22.23 -37.34 -5.65
CA ALA A 166 -23.38 -36.92 -4.86
C ALA A 166 -23.11 -36.92 -3.34
N LEU A 167 -22.12 -37.69 -2.87
CA LEU A 167 -21.70 -37.78 -1.46
C LEU A 167 -20.64 -36.74 -1.05
N ARG A 168 -20.21 -35.90 -1.99
CA ARG A 168 -19.18 -34.86 -1.78
C ARG A 168 -19.70 -33.70 -0.92
N ALA A 169 -18.90 -33.23 0.03
CA ALA A 169 -19.25 -32.08 0.86
C ALA A 169 -19.35 -30.77 0.03
N PRO A 170 -20.29 -29.86 0.33
CA PRO A 170 -20.49 -28.63 -0.44
C PRO A 170 -19.29 -27.67 -0.35
N GLY A 171 -18.70 -27.33 -1.50
CA GLY A 171 -17.39 -26.69 -1.64
C GLY A 171 -17.24 -25.22 -1.22
N LEU A 172 -18.32 -24.51 -0.90
CA LEU A 172 -18.26 -23.06 -0.61
C LEU A 172 -17.81 -22.73 0.82
N ALA A 173 -18.13 -23.56 1.81
CA ALA A 173 -17.69 -23.32 3.20
C ALA A 173 -16.26 -23.81 3.47
N ALA A 174 -15.85 -24.88 2.78
CA ALA A 174 -14.47 -25.38 2.78
C ALA A 174 -13.52 -24.42 2.03
N ALA A 175 -14.01 -23.71 1.01
CA ALA A 175 -13.25 -22.70 0.26
C ALA A 175 -12.85 -21.46 1.09
N LEU A 176 -13.55 -21.21 2.21
CA LEU A 176 -13.29 -20.08 3.11
C LEU A 176 -12.53 -20.49 4.38
N GLY A 177 -12.03 -21.74 4.46
CA GLY A 177 -11.18 -22.21 5.56
C GLY A 177 -11.85 -22.28 6.94
N ARG A 178 -13.17 -22.10 7.04
CA ARG A 178 -13.86 -21.89 8.32
C ARG A 178 -14.24 -23.16 9.09
N ARG A 179 -14.05 -24.36 8.54
CA ARG A 179 -14.29 -25.65 9.23
C ARG A 179 -13.55 -26.81 8.54
N ALA A 180 -13.06 -27.77 9.32
CA ALA A 180 -12.47 -29.00 8.80
C ALA A 180 -13.50 -29.78 7.96
N PRO A 181 -13.12 -30.35 6.81
CA PRO A 181 -14.03 -31.16 5.99
C PRO A 181 -14.51 -32.38 6.78
N ALA A 182 -15.77 -32.76 6.60
CA ALA A 182 -16.37 -33.91 7.28
C ALA A 182 -15.68 -35.21 6.84
N SER A 183 -15.30 -36.06 7.80
CA SER A 183 -14.55 -37.29 7.50
C SER A 183 -15.36 -38.28 6.68
N ARG A 184 -14.68 -39.02 5.79
CA ARG A 184 -15.23 -40.11 4.99
C ARG A 184 -14.36 -41.36 5.17
N ALA A 185 -14.98 -42.51 5.36
CA ALA A 185 -14.30 -43.80 5.44
C ALA A 185 -15.03 -44.82 4.56
N ILE A 186 -14.33 -45.84 4.07
CA ILE A 186 -14.92 -46.95 3.32
C ILE A 186 -14.74 -48.24 4.13
N VAL A 187 -15.84 -48.97 4.33
CA VAL A 187 -15.82 -50.37 4.75
C VAL A 187 -16.07 -51.23 3.52
N LEU A 188 -15.06 -52.02 3.13
CA LEU A 188 -15.11 -52.93 2.01
C LEU A 188 -15.49 -54.33 2.50
N CYS A 189 -16.72 -54.77 2.21
CA CYS A 189 -17.21 -56.10 2.57
C CYS A 189 -16.84 -57.12 1.49
N VAL A 190 -16.20 -58.22 1.87
CA VAL A 190 -15.74 -59.29 0.97
C VAL A 190 -16.10 -60.64 1.56
N PRO A 191 -16.86 -61.50 0.88
CA PRO A 191 -17.14 -62.84 1.38
C PRO A 191 -15.90 -63.72 1.57
N CYS A 192 -15.86 -64.45 2.69
CA CYS A 192 -14.86 -65.50 2.95
C CYS A 192 -14.98 -66.68 1.98
N ASP A 193 -16.11 -66.87 1.31
CA ASP A 193 -16.28 -67.88 0.25
C ASP A 193 -15.18 -67.76 -0.82
N PHE A 194 -14.76 -66.53 -1.13
CA PHE A 194 -13.70 -66.26 -2.11
C PHE A 194 -12.29 -66.56 -1.57
N LEU A 195 -12.12 -66.65 -0.24
CA LEU A 195 -10.87 -67.03 0.41
C LEU A 195 -10.80 -68.53 0.68
N ALA A 196 -11.94 -69.16 1.01
CA ALA A 196 -12.04 -70.55 1.44
C ALA A 196 -12.36 -71.53 0.29
N ALA A 197 -12.54 -71.05 -0.93
CA ALA A 197 -12.73 -71.88 -2.11
C ALA A 197 -11.49 -72.75 -2.41
N GLU A 198 -11.71 -73.94 -2.96
CA GLU A 198 -10.65 -74.90 -3.34
C GLU A 198 -9.72 -74.37 -4.46
N ASP A 199 -10.04 -73.23 -5.06
CA ASP A 199 -9.33 -72.62 -6.18
C ASP A 199 -8.19 -71.65 -5.77
N GLU A 200 -7.68 -71.76 -4.53
CA GLU A 200 -6.58 -70.95 -3.98
C GLU A 200 -6.81 -69.42 -4.05
N GLY A 201 -8.07 -68.99 -4.05
CA GLY A 201 -8.44 -67.57 -4.06
C GLY A 201 -8.37 -66.90 -5.43
N LYS A 202 -8.40 -67.67 -6.53
CA LYS A 202 -8.42 -67.13 -7.91
C LYS A 202 -9.59 -66.17 -8.17
N GLN A 203 -10.76 -66.45 -7.60
CA GLN A 203 -11.92 -65.55 -7.71
C GLN A 203 -11.66 -64.20 -7.03
N LEU A 204 -10.91 -64.22 -5.92
CA LEU A 204 -10.54 -63.03 -5.19
C LEU A 204 -9.54 -62.17 -5.98
N ASP A 205 -8.58 -62.82 -6.66
CA ASP A 205 -7.63 -62.15 -7.56
C ASP A 205 -8.32 -61.51 -8.77
N ALA A 206 -9.35 -62.16 -9.32
CA ALA A 206 -10.14 -61.58 -10.41
C ALA A 206 -10.97 -60.36 -9.96
N LEU A 207 -11.43 -60.34 -8.71
CA LEU A 207 -12.23 -59.26 -8.14
C LEU A 207 -11.38 -58.04 -7.73
N ALA A 208 -10.12 -58.25 -7.33
CA ALA A 208 -9.24 -57.21 -6.79
C ALA A 208 -9.06 -55.99 -7.72
N PRO A 209 -8.81 -56.14 -9.05
CA PRO A 209 -8.67 -54.99 -9.95
C PRO A 209 -9.93 -54.14 -10.06
N THR A 210 -11.11 -54.78 -10.07
CA THR A 210 -12.40 -54.09 -10.14
C THR A 210 -12.65 -53.27 -8.88
N LEU A 211 -12.45 -53.86 -7.70
CA LEU A 211 -12.61 -53.16 -6.43
C LEU A 211 -11.55 -52.05 -6.25
N ARG A 212 -10.30 -52.29 -6.68
CA ARG A 212 -9.26 -51.26 -6.70
C ARG A 212 -9.68 -50.05 -7.54
N ALA A 213 -10.22 -50.28 -8.74
CA ALA A 213 -10.69 -49.21 -9.61
C ALA A 213 -11.79 -48.37 -8.93
N ARG A 214 -12.74 -49.01 -8.25
CA ARG A 214 -13.80 -48.32 -7.49
C ARG A 214 -13.24 -47.52 -6.31
N LEU A 215 -12.30 -48.07 -5.55
CA LEU A 215 -11.65 -47.33 -4.46
C LEU A 215 -10.85 -46.13 -4.97
N ALA A 216 -10.16 -46.28 -6.11
CA ALA A 216 -9.44 -45.18 -6.75
C ALA A 216 -10.39 -44.08 -7.27
N GLU A 217 -11.53 -44.46 -7.86
CA GLU A 217 -12.58 -43.52 -8.28
C GLU A 217 -13.19 -42.78 -7.08
N ALA A 218 -13.46 -43.50 -5.98
CA ALA A 218 -13.96 -42.91 -4.74
C ALA A 218 -12.96 -41.90 -4.17
N ALA A 219 -11.67 -42.25 -4.08
CA ALA A 219 -10.63 -41.34 -3.62
C ALA A 219 -10.51 -40.09 -4.49
N ARG A 220 -10.62 -40.24 -5.82
CA ARG A 220 -10.58 -39.14 -6.79
C ARG A 220 -11.76 -38.18 -6.66
N GLU A 221 -12.98 -38.70 -6.61
CA GLU A 221 -14.21 -37.88 -6.56
C GLU A 221 -14.40 -37.21 -5.19
N LEU A 222 -14.03 -37.90 -4.09
CA LEU A 222 -14.05 -37.33 -2.75
C LEU A 222 -12.91 -36.33 -2.52
N GLY A 223 -11.83 -36.42 -3.31
CA GLY A 223 -10.69 -35.49 -3.25
C GLY A 223 -9.83 -35.62 -1.99
N MET A 224 -9.80 -36.81 -1.38
CA MET A 224 -9.08 -37.11 -0.15
C MET A 224 -8.43 -38.49 -0.20
N ARG A 225 -7.41 -38.72 0.64
CA ARG A 225 -6.91 -40.08 0.89
C ARG A 225 -7.95 -40.80 1.73
N VAL A 226 -8.61 -41.80 1.15
CA VAL A 226 -9.77 -42.44 1.80
C VAL A 226 -9.28 -43.62 2.64
N PRO A 227 -9.54 -43.65 3.95
CA PRO A 227 -9.26 -44.82 4.78
C PRO A 227 -10.22 -45.97 4.41
N VAL A 228 -9.66 -47.13 4.14
CA VAL A 228 -10.35 -48.36 3.73
C VAL A 228 -10.18 -49.44 4.80
N TYR A 229 -11.30 -49.90 5.35
CA TYR A 229 -11.39 -51.00 6.31
C TYR A 229 -11.93 -52.22 5.57
N VAL A 230 -11.20 -53.33 5.55
CA VAL A 230 -11.66 -54.53 4.84
C VAL A 230 -12.33 -55.47 5.83
N LEU A 231 -13.58 -55.84 5.57
CA LEU A 231 -14.37 -56.75 6.39
C LEU A 231 -14.66 -58.02 5.60
N PHE A 232 -14.03 -59.11 6.00
CA PHE A 232 -14.30 -60.44 5.47
C PHE A 232 -15.58 -60.99 6.11
N THR A 233 -16.64 -61.04 5.32
CA THR A 233 -17.99 -61.45 5.75
C THR A 233 -18.24 -62.93 5.47
N ARG A 234 -19.25 -63.55 6.08
CA ARG A 234 -19.55 -64.99 5.93
C ARG A 234 -18.40 -65.90 6.40
N ALA A 235 -17.75 -65.52 7.49
CA ALA A 235 -16.68 -66.31 8.11
C ALA A 235 -17.16 -67.71 8.57
N ASP A 236 -18.47 -67.94 8.71
CA ASP A 236 -19.09 -69.24 8.92
C ASP A 236 -18.81 -70.26 7.81
N ARG A 237 -18.37 -69.82 6.63
CA ARG A 237 -17.89 -70.69 5.54
C ARG A 237 -16.47 -71.20 5.74
N ILE A 238 -15.73 -70.64 6.69
CA ILE A 238 -14.42 -71.17 7.09
C ILE A 238 -14.66 -72.47 7.85
N ALA A 239 -13.92 -73.51 7.50
CA ALA A 239 -14.04 -74.81 8.16
C ALA A 239 -13.95 -74.66 9.68
N TYR A 240 -14.86 -75.35 10.39
CA TYR A 240 -14.96 -75.36 11.85
C TYR A 240 -15.38 -74.03 12.53
N PHE A 241 -15.64 -72.94 11.79
CA PHE A 241 -15.97 -71.64 12.38
C PHE A 241 -17.29 -71.63 13.18
N ASP A 242 -18.41 -72.11 12.61
CA ASP A 242 -19.71 -72.12 13.30
C ASP A 242 -19.64 -72.92 14.61
N THR A 243 -19.03 -74.12 14.55
CA THR A 243 -18.84 -75.00 15.70
C THR A 243 -17.95 -74.36 16.78
N TRP A 244 -16.92 -73.61 16.38
CA TRP A 244 -16.03 -72.89 17.30
C TRP A 244 -16.65 -71.64 17.91
N ALA A 245 -17.47 -70.91 17.15
CA ALA A 245 -18.14 -69.70 17.62
C ALA A 245 -19.35 -70.02 18.51
N SER A 246 -19.92 -71.23 18.41
CA SER A 246 -21.10 -71.67 19.16
C SER A 246 -20.96 -71.51 20.69
N PRO A 247 -19.88 -71.97 21.36
CA PRO A 247 -19.73 -71.84 22.82
C PRO A 247 -19.34 -70.44 23.33
N LEU A 248 -19.08 -69.46 22.45
CA LEU A 248 -18.62 -68.14 22.89
C LEU A 248 -19.70 -67.39 23.69
N THR A 249 -19.30 -66.64 24.70
CA THR A 249 -20.22 -65.79 25.46
C THR A 249 -20.66 -64.56 24.67
N ARG A 250 -21.74 -63.91 25.10
CA ARG A 250 -22.21 -62.67 24.47
C ARG A 250 -21.17 -61.55 24.48
N GLU A 251 -20.30 -61.47 25.47
CA GLU A 251 -19.24 -60.45 25.47
C GLU A 251 -18.09 -60.82 24.54
N GLU A 252 -17.76 -62.10 24.41
CA GLU A 252 -16.70 -62.57 23.50
C GLU A 252 -17.07 -62.37 22.02
N ILE A 253 -18.33 -62.61 21.64
CA ILE A 253 -18.78 -62.40 20.25
C ILE A 253 -18.85 -60.91 19.86
N ARG A 254 -18.82 -59.97 20.82
CA ARG A 254 -18.86 -58.53 20.52
C ARG A 254 -17.50 -57.96 20.14
N VAL A 255 -16.42 -58.65 20.52
CA VAL A 255 -15.04 -58.21 20.25
C VAL A 255 -14.71 -58.38 18.77
N PRO A 256 -14.26 -57.34 18.04
CA PRO A 256 -13.94 -57.48 16.63
C PRO A 256 -12.79 -58.47 16.40
N LEU A 257 -12.98 -59.42 15.48
CA LEU A 257 -11.97 -60.42 15.11
C LEU A 257 -11.14 -59.88 13.93
N GLY A 258 -9.89 -59.46 14.16
CA GLY A 258 -9.04 -58.90 13.11
C GLY A 258 -7.87 -58.08 13.62
N ALA A 259 -7.30 -57.25 12.76
CA ALA A 259 -6.14 -56.42 13.07
C ALA A 259 -6.22 -55.02 12.44
N SER A 260 -5.85 -54.00 13.22
CA SER A 260 -5.64 -52.63 12.75
C SER A 260 -4.18 -52.42 12.34
N LEU A 261 -3.92 -51.64 11.30
CA LEU A 261 -2.58 -51.28 10.83
C LEU A 261 -2.30 -49.80 11.13
N SER A 262 -1.05 -49.43 11.42
CA SER A 262 -0.61 -48.02 11.53
C SER A 262 -0.55 -47.31 10.16
N PHE A 263 -0.58 -45.97 10.12
CA PHE A 263 -0.32 -45.24 8.86
C PHE A 263 1.16 -45.23 8.53
N ASP A 264 1.49 -45.34 7.24
CA ASP A 264 2.81 -44.99 6.75
C ASP A 264 2.69 -43.90 5.66
N ALA A 265 3.57 -42.91 5.74
CA ALA A 265 3.62 -41.75 4.85
C ALA A 265 4.77 -41.84 3.83
N GLY A 266 5.24 -43.07 3.57
CA GLY A 266 6.34 -43.38 2.65
C GLY A 266 5.99 -43.23 1.17
N SER A 267 6.98 -42.84 0.37
CA SER A 267 6.88 -42.51 -1.06
C SER A 267 6.38 -43.67 -1.92
N ALA A 268 5.77 -43.34 -3.05
CA ALA A 268 5.11 -44.26 -3.99
C ALA A 268 6.01 -45.37 -4.60
N GLY A 269 7.29 -45.46 -4.21
CA GLY A 269 8.27 -46.40 -4.76
C GLY A 269 8.30 -47.79 -4.13
N ALA A 270 7.84 -47.97 -2.88
CA ALA A 270 8.02 -49.22 -2.11
C ALA A 270 6.75 -49.70 -1.36
N TYR A 271 5.55 -49.47 -1.93
CA TYR A 271 4.27 -49.78 -1.27
C TYR A 271 4.15 -51.25 -0.83
N THR A 272 4.46 -52.17 -1.74
CA THR A 272 4.35 -53.62 -1.48
C THR A 272 5.39 -54.09 -0.47
N GLU A 273 6.63 -53.61 -0.59
CA GLU A 273 7.74 -53.94 0.31
C GLU A 273 7.47 -53.51 1.76
N ALA A 274 6.75 -52.39 1.96
CA ALA A 274 6.38 -51.92 3.28
C ALA A 274 5.11 -52.60 3.83
N LEU A 275 4.13 -52.94 2.99
CA LEU A 275 2.82 -53.43 3.45
C LEU A 275 2.79 -54.94 3.72
N VAL A 276 3.44 -55.75 2.88
CA VAL A 276 3.40 -57.23 2.99
C VAL A 276 3.89 -57.70 4.36
N PRO A 277 5.08 -57.29 4.87
CA PRO A 277 5.58 -57.78 6.16
C PRO A 277 4.67 -57.40 7.34
N ARG A 278 3.99 -56.25 7.23
CA ARG A 278 3.07 -55.77 8.27
C ARG A 278 1.77 -56.55 8.28
N LEU A 279 1.28 -56.94 7.11
CA LEU A 279 0.12 -57.81 6.99
C LEU A 279 0.44 -59.23 7.47
N GLU A 280 1.61 -59.78 7.11
CA GLU A 280 2.10 -61.06 7.63
C GLU A 280 2.15 -61.04 9.16
N ALA A 281 2.80 -60.04 9.76
CA ALA A 281 2.87 -59.90 11.21
C ALA A 281 1.48 -59.76 11.89
N ALA A 282 0.54 -59.07 11.23
CA ALA A 282 -0.83 -58.90 11.72
C ALA A 282 -1.62 -60.22 11.67
N PHE A 283 -1.51 -60.99 10.58
CA PHE A 283 -2.12 -62.32 10.45
C PHE A 283 -1.49 -63.32 11.45
N ASP A 284 -0.17 -63.32 11.61
CA ASP A 284 0.52 -64.16 12.59
C ASP A 284 0.06 -63.85 14.01
N THR A 285 -0.12 -62.57 14.34
CA THR A 285 -0.64 -62.14 15.65
C THR A 285 -2.08 -62.61 15.84
N LEU A 286 -2.93 -62.50 14.82
CA LEU A 286 -4.31 -63.00 14.84
C LEU A 286 -4.33 -64.52 15.08
N VAL A 287 -3.58 -65.30 14.29
CA VAL A 287 -3.51 -66.76 14.42
C VAL A 287 -2.96 -67.17 15.78
N ARG A 288 -1.91 -66.50 16.28
CA ARG A 288 -1.35 -66.75 17.61
C ARG A 288 -2.33 -66.41 18.72
N SER A 289 -3.12 -65.35 18.58
CA SER A 289 -4.15 -64.97 19.54
C SER A 289 -5.28 -66.00 19.60
N LEU A 290 -5.71 -66.52 18.45
CA LEU A 290 -6.68 -67.61 18.35
C LEU A 290 -6.12 -68.91 18.94
N ALA A 291 -4.86 -69.22 18.67
CA ALA A 291 -4.18 -70.39 19.23
C ALA A 291 -4.00 -70.29 20.76
N ALA A 292 -3.69 -69.09 21.29
CA ALA A 292 -3.58 -68.87 22.73
C ALA A 292 -4.92 -69.03 23.45
N ARG A 293 -6.04 -68.65 22.81
CA ARG A 293 -7.40 -68.86 23.34
C ARG A 293 -7.84 -70.32 23.36
N ARG A 294 -7.10 -71.22 22.71
CA ARG A 294 -7.42 -72.64 22.65
C ARG A 294 -7.45 -73.30 24.02
N SER A 295 -6.49 -73.01 24.90
CA SER A 295 -6.43 -73.62 26.24
C SER A 295 -7.66 -73.27 27.08
N ASP A 296 -8.08 -72.01 27.03
CA ASP A 296 -9.26 -71.47 27.69
C ASP A 296 -10.54 -72.16 27.15
N LEU A 297 -10.72 -72.20 25.83
CA LEU A 297 -11.89 -72.85 25.21
C LEU A 297 -11.94 -74.37 25.44
N LEU A 298 -10.80 -75.07 25.35
CA LEU A 298 -10.72 -76.52 25.59
C LEU A 298 -10.99 -76.90 27.06
N SER A 299 -10.76 -75.98 27.99
CA SER A 299 -11.05 -76.17 29.42
C SER A 299 -12.54 -76.03 29.74
N ARG A 300 -13.26 -75.20 28.97
CA ARG A 300 -14.70 -74.94 29.14
C ARG A 300 -15.59 -75.98 28.48
N GLU A 301 -15.08 -76.63 27.43
CA GLU A 301 -15.92 -77.41 26.51
C GLU A 301 -15.78 -78.92 26.69
N SER A 302 -16.92 -79.61 26.82
CA SER A 302 -16.99 -81.07 26.98
C SER A 302 -17.35 -81.81 25.69
N VAL A 303 -17.94 -81.12 24.71
CA VAL A 303 -18.36 -81.72 23.43
C VAL A 303 -17.15 -81.92 22.50
N THR A 304 -16.86 -83.17 22.13
CA THR A 304 -15.70 -83.55 21.31
C THR A 304 -15.59 -82.78 19.99
N THR A 305 -16.70 -82.57 19.28
CA THR A 305 -16.72 -81.85 18.00
C THR A 305 -16.36 -80.36 18.16
N GLN A 306 -16.73 -79.75 19.28
CA GLN A 306 -16.36 -78.36 19.59
C GLN A 306 -14.91 -78.24 20.05
N ARG A 307 -14.39 -79.23 20.79
CA ARG A 307 -12.97 -79.31 21.15
C ARG A 307 -12.07 -79.45 19.91
N LEU A 308 -12.48 -80.27 18.93
CA LEU A 308 -11.80 -80.37 17.64
C LEU A 308 -11.82 -79.03 16.90
N ALA A 309 -12.99 -78.36 16.84
CA ALA A 309 -13.12 -77.07 16.19
C ALA A 309 -12.20 -76.01 16.83
N ALA A 310 -12.18 -75.91 18.16
CA ALA A 310 -11.26 -75.01 18.88
C ALA A 310 -9.78 -75.31 18.62
N TYR A 311 -9.44 -76.56 18.32
CA TYR A 311 -8.09 -76.94 17.90
C TYR A 311 -7.79 -76.50 16.45
N GLU A 312 -8.70 -76.74 15.50
CA GLU A 312 -8.45 -76.53 14.07
C GLU A 312 -8.60 -75.08 13.59
N VAL A 313 -9.50 -74.28 14.17
CA VAL A 313 -9.79 -72.91 13.66
C VAL A 313 -8.54 -72.03 13.48
N PRO A 314 -7.58 -71.95 14.42
CA PRO A 314 -6.37 -71.15 14.20
C PRO A 314 -5.59 -71.59 12.96
N ARG A 315 -5.58 -72.90 12.63
CA ARG A 315 -4.90 -73.44 11.44
C ARG A 315 -5.65 -73.05 10.17
N GLU A 316 -6.98 -73.12 10.19
CA GLU A 316 -7.80 -72.68 9.05
C GLU A 316 -7.59 -71.19 8.74
N PHE A 317 -7.56 -70.31 9.75
CA PHE A 317 -7.21 -68.90 9.55
C PHE A 317 -5.80 -68.70 8.99
N GLY A 318 -4.83 -69.52 9.42
CA GLY A 318 -3.48 -69.52 8.87
C GLY A 318 -3.42 -69.88 7.38
N LYS A 319 -4.26 -70.82 6.92
CA LYS A 319 -4.35 -71.19 5.50
C LYS A 319 -4.90 -70.07 4.62
N LEU A 320 -5.77 -69.21 5.17
CA LEU A 320 -6.38 -68.09 4.42
C LEU A 320 -5.44 -66.88 4.29
N ALA A 321 -4.42 -66.77 5.14
CA ALA A 321 -3.55 -65.60 5.20
C ALA A 321 -2.87 -65.26 3.86
N PRO A 322 -2.25 -66.20 3.11
CA PRO A 322 -1.58 -65.87 1.85
C PRO A 322 -2.52 -65.24 0.81
N ALA A 323 -3.72 -65.80 0.63
CA ALA A 323 -4.72 -65.28 -0.31
C ALA A 323 -5.27 -63.92 0.15
N ALA A 324 -5.53 -63.75 1.45
CA ALA A 324 -6.00 -62.49 2.00
C ALA A 324 -4.94 -61.37 1.87
N ILE A 325 -3.67 -61.66 2.15
CA ILE A 325 -2.56 -60.69 2.03
C ILE A 325 -2.42 -60.22 0.58
N ARG A 326 -2.40 -61.15 -0.39
CA ARG A 326 -2.32 -60.85 -1.82
C ARG A 326 -3.46 -59.92 -2.26
N PHE A 327 -4.68 -60.23 -1.86
CA PHE A 327 -5.85 -59.40 -2.14
C PHE A 327 -5.76 -58.00 -1.51
N LEU A 328 -5.44 -57.92 -0.21
CA LEU A 328 -5.36 -56.66 0.52
C LEU A 328 -4.33 -55.71 -0.08
N VAL A 329 -3.19 -56.22 -0.53
CA VAL A 329 -2.15 -55.45 -1.22
C VAL A 329 -2.66 -54.95 -2.58
N GLU A 330 -3.25 -55.83 -3.38
CA GLU A 330 -3.69 -55.46 -4.73
C GLU A 330 -4.86 -54.47 -4.69
N VAL A 331 -5.87 -54.68 -3.83
CA VAL A 331 -7.07 -53.83 -3.77
C VAL A 331 -6.76 -52.39 -3.30
N THR A 332 -5.69 -52.21 -2.54
CA THR A 332 -5.28 -50.90 -1.98
C THR A 332 -4.06 -50.29 -2.64
N ARG A 333 -3.59 -50.86 -3.76
CA ARG A 333 -2.42 -50.36 -4.49
C ARG A 333 -2.57 -48.89 -4.90
N PRO A 334 -1.57 -48.02 -4.62
CA PRO A 334 -1.66 -46.59 -4.88
C PRO A 334 -1.64 -46.26 -6.38
N THR A 335 -2.33 -45.18 -6.75
CA THR A 335 -2.38 -44.65 -8.13
C THR A 335 -1.29 -43.60 -8.38
N GLN A 336 -0.64 -43.62 -9.54
CA GLN A 336 0.48 -42.72 -9.88
C GLN A 336 0.10 -41.23 -10.06
N MET A 337 -1.16 -40.94 -10.41
CA MET A 337 -1.63 -39.57 -10.68
C MET A 337 -2.94 -39.26 -9.93
N GLY A 338 -2.95 -39.37 -8.60
CA GLY A 338 -4.17 -39.05 -7.85
C GLY A 338 -4.12 -39.22 -6.33
N MET A 339 -5.27 -38.96 -5.71
CA MET A 339 -5.55 -39.32 -4.31
C MET A 339 -5.68 -40.85 -4.22
N THR A 340 -5.06 -41.46 -3.20
CA THR A 340 -4.96 -42.92 -3.07
C THR A 340 -5.85 -43.48 -1.95
N PRO A 341 -6.42 -44.69 -2.10
CA PRO A 341 -7.01 -45.43 -0.97
C PRO A 341 -5.91 -45.86 -0.01
N GLN A 342 -6.22 -45.93 1.29
CA GLN A 342 -5.26 -46.35 2.33
C GLN A 342 -5.85 -47.47 3.18
N LEU A 343 -5.17 -48.61 3.24
CA LEU A 343 -5.60 -49.75 4.06
C LEU A 343 -5.45 -49.44 5.56
N ARG A 344 -6.52 -49.65 6.34
CA ARG A 344 -6.53 -49.48 7.81
C ARG A 344 -6.42 -50.77 8.59
N GLY A 345 -6.69 -51.89 7.94
CA GLY A 345 -6.71 -53.20 8.58
C GLY A 345 -7.74 -54.10 7.93
N PHE A 346 -7.87 -55.29 8.51
CA PHE A 346 -8.80 -56.32 8.07
C PHE A 346 -9.48 -56.99 9.26
N TRP A 347 -10.74 -57.36 9.11
CA TRP A 347 -11.56 -58.00 10.13
C TRP A 347 -12.43 -59.10 9.54
N PHE A 348 -12.96 -59.97 10.40
CA PHE A 348 -13.80 -61.10 10.03
C PHE A 348 -15.13 -61.05 10.79
N THR A 349 -16.21 -61.39 10.11
CA THR A 349 -17.54 -61.55 10.71
C THR A 349 -18.31 -62.67 10.02
N GLY A 350 -19.18 -63.34 10.78
CA GLY A 350 -19.99 -64.46 10.33
C GLY A 350 -21.22 -64.62 11.20
N ALA A 351 -21.98 -65.67 10.93
CA ALA A 351 -23.10 -66.06 11.79
C ALA A 351 -22.79 -67.36 12.53
N ARG A 352 -23.20 -67.45 13.78
CA ARG A 352 -23.24 -68.71 14.53
C ARG A 352 -24.68 -69.17 14.71
N SER A 353 -24.86 -70.47 14.81
CA SER A 353 -26.17 -71.01 15.11
C SER A 353 -26.40 -71.22 16.60
N VAL A 354 -27.43 -70.57 17.14
CA VAL A 354 -27.85 -70.69 18.54
C VAL A 354 -29.22 -71.35 18.59
N VAL A 355 -29.34 -72.41 19.40
CA VAL A 355 -30.63 -73.06 19.62
C VAL A 355 -31.38 -72.30 20.70
N VAL A 356 -32.38 -71.51 20.29
CA VAL A 356 -33.30 -70.87 21.22
C VAL A 356 -34.42 -71.87 21.51
N ARG A 357 -34.58 -72.22 22.80
CA ARG A 357 -35.70 -73.05 23.26
C ARG A 357 -36.83 -72.13 23.67
N ASP A 358 -37.90 -72.11 22.90
CA ASP A 358 -39.11 -71.40 23.28
C ASP A 358 -39.90 -72.27 24.29
N ALA A 359 -40.21 -71.71 25.46
CA ALA A 359 -41.15 -72.35 26.39
C ALA A 359 -42.57 -72.17 25.83
N ALA A 360 -43.29 -73.27 25.61
CA ALA A 360 -44.71 -73.20 25.23
C ALA A 360 -45.52 -72.53 26.37
N PRO A 361 -46.54 -71.70 26.05
CA PRO A 361 -47.34 -71.06 27.09
C PRO A 361 -48.08 -72.12 27.91
N VAL A 362 -47.90 -72.09 29.23
CA VAL A 362 -48.62 -72.95 30.17
C VAL A 362 -50.10 -72.54 30.13
N ALA A 363 -50.97 -73.45 29.69
CA ALA A 363 -52.42 -73.29 29.84
C ALA A 363 -52.75 -73.26 31.34
N ALA A 364 -53.45 -72.21 31.78
CA ALA A 364 -53.84 -72.01 33.16
C ALA A 364 -54.78 -73.15 33.62
N VAL A 365 -54.31 -74.00 34.54
CA VAL A 365 -55.16 -74.99 35.21
C VAL A 365 -55.79 -74.32 36.43
N ALA A 366 -57.13 -74.32 36.43
CA ALA A 366 -57.96 -73.78 37.49
C ALA A 366 -57.75 -74.53 38.82
N SER A 367 -57.86 -73.77 39.91
CA SER A 367 -57.69 -74.20 41.29
C SER A 367 -58.73 -75.25 41.70
N MET A 368 -58.30 -76.41 42.21
CA MET A 368 -59.13 -77.32 42.99
C MET A 368 -58.68 -77.28 44.45
N LYS A 369 -59.62 -76.87 45.32
CA LYS A 369 -59.57 -76.99 46.78
C LYS A 369 -59.70 -78.46 47.19
N SER A 370 -59.01 -78.87 48.24
CA SER A 370 -59.63 -79.70 49.30
C SER A 370 -58.84 -79.63 50.61
N ASP A 371 -59.60 -79.60 51.69
CA ASP A 371 -59.23 -79.41 53.09
C ASP A 371 -58.15 -80.34 53.65
N GLY A 372 -57.31 -79.76 54.52
CA GLY A 372 -57.16 -80.24 55.90
C GLY A 372 -56.50 -81.60 56.17
N ALA A 373 -55.24 -81.51 56.60
CA ALA A 373 -54.53 -82.37 57.56
C ALA A 373 -54.05 -83.78 57.13
N THR A 374 -52.72 -83.91 57.16
CA THR A 374 -51.96 -85.14 57.43
C THR A 374 -52.03 -86.30 56.42
N SER A 375 -51.25 -86.18 55.34
CA SER A 375 -50.54 -87.33 54.76
C SER A 375 -49.25 -86.88 54.06
N VAL A 376 -48.31 -86.36 54.84
CA VAL A 376 -46.92 -86.18 54.38
C VAL A 376 -46.21 -87.53 54.59
N PHE A 377 -45.46 -87.97 53.58
CA PHE A 377 -44.62 -89.17 53.52
C PHE A 377 -45.28 -90.50 53.09
N LYS A 378 -45.51 -90.64 51.78
CA LYS A 378 -45.29 -91.92 51.07
C LYS A 378 -44.50 -91.69 49.78
N PRO A 379 -43.23 -92.14 49.67
CA PRO A 379 -42.32 -91.85 48.56
C PRO A 379 -42.58 -92.71 47.30
N ALA A 380 -43.76 -93.32 47.17
CA ALA A 380 -44.09 -94.23 46.06
C ALA A 380 -45.10 -93.66 45.04
N GLN A 381 -45.65 -92.45 45.25
CA GLN A 381 -46.58 -91.81 44.30
C GLN A 381 -46.00 -90.56 43.58
N VAL A 382 -44.75 -90.18 43.86
CA VAL A 382 -44.03 -89.13 43.10
C VAL A 382 -43.34 -89.70 41.84
N ALA A 383 -43.13 -91.02 41.77
CA ALA A 383 -42.53 -91.66 40.59
C ALA A 383 -43.49 -91.78 39.38
N ALA A 384 -44.80 -91.64 39.58
CA ALA A 384 -45.79 -91.73 38.49
C ALA A 384 -46.29 -90.35 37.97
N ALA A 385 -45.92 -89.24 38.63
CA ALA A 385 -46.24 -87.89 38.17
C ALA A 385 -45.11 -87.21 37.37
N VAL A 386 -43.95 -87.87 37.21
CA VAL A 386 -42.79 -87.34 36.44
C VAL A 386 -42.75 -87.87 35.00
N LEU A 387 -43.55 -88.89 34.66
CA LEU A 387 -43.60 -89.46 33.30
C LEU A 387 -44.70 -88.86 32.40
N GLY A 388 -45.28 -87.72 32.78
CA GLY A 388 -46.48 -87.18 32.16
C GLY A 388 -46.50 -85.68 31.87
N SER A 389 -45.37 -85.04 31.55
CA SER A 389 -45.38 -83.74 30.83
C SER A 389 -44.04 -83.43 30.17
N ALA A 390 -43.64 -84.21 29.17
CA ALA A 390 -42.70 -83.71 28.17
C ALA A 390 -43.47 -82.74 27.26
N ALA A 391 -43.64 -81.49 27.71
CA ALA A 391 -44.03 -80.42 26.82
C ALA A 391 -42.98 -80.34 25.70
N ALA A 392 -43.39 -80.54 24.46
CA ALA A 392 -42.50 -80.45 23.31
C ALA A 392 -41.93 -79.02 23.21
N THR A 393 -40.75 -78.80 23.79
CA THR A 393 -39.95 -77.61 23.52
C THR A 393 -39.57 -77.64 22.04
N THR A 394 -40.15 -76.75 21.26
CA THR A 394 -39.71 -76.48 19.89
C THR A 394 -38.41 -75.69 19.97
N ALA A 395 -37.30 -76.38 19.73
CA ALA A 395 -36.00 -75.77 19.62
C ALA A 395 -35.89 -75.11 18.24
N ARG A 396 -35.84 -73.77 18.18
CA ARG A 396 -35.60 -73.04 16.93
C ARG A 396 -34.13 -72.63 16.84
N LYS A 397 -33.48 -73.04 15.75
CA LYS A 397 -32.12 -72.62 15.42
C LYS A 397 -32.18 -71.18 14.88
N VAL A 398 -31.70 -70.21 15.65
CA VAL A 398 -31.62 -68.79 15.27
C VAL A 398 -30.17 -68.46 14.93
N LEU A 399 -29.96 -67.70 13.86
CA LEU A 399 -28.64 -67.20 13.48
C LEU A 399 -28.31 -65.95 14.31
N GLU A 400 -27.19 -65.98 15.02
CA GLU A 400 -26.65 -64.85 15.77
C GLU A 400 -25.35 -64.38 15.11
N TRP A 401 -25.25 -63.09 14.78
CA TRP A 401 -24.07 -62.51 14.15
C TRP A 401 -22.95 -62.33 15.17
N VAL A 402 -21.71 -62.66 14.76
CA VAL A 402 -20.53 -62.58 15.62
C VAL A 402 -19.49 -61.60 15.09
N PHE A 403 -18.77 -60.97 16.00
CA PHE A 403 -17.62 -60.07 15.80
C PHE A 403 -17.91 -58.75 15.08
N ILE A 404 -19.17 -58.32 14.99
CA ILE A 404 -19.58 -57.08 14.30
C ILE A 404 -20.09 -55.96 15.23
N ASP A 405 -20.59 -56.29 16.43
CA ASP A 405 -21.27 -55.34 17.33
C ASP A 405 -20.42 -54.13 17.72
N ARG A 406 -19.11 -54.32 17.96
CA ARG A 406 -18.19 -53.21 18.28
C ARG A 406 -17.30 -52.77 17.12
N PHE A 407 -17.49 -53.32 15.92
CA PHE A 407 -16.62 -53.01 14.77
C PHE A 407 -16.75 -51.54 14.35
N PHE A 408 -17.98 -51.02 14.15
CA PHE A 408 -18.13 -49.64 13.73
C PHE A 408 -17.78 -48.64 14.83
N SER A 409 -18.17 -48.90 16.08
CA SER A 409 -17.91 -48.01 17.21
C SER A 409 -16.42 -47.95 17.58
N ASP A 410 -15.79 -49.11 17.76
CA ASP A 410 -14.47 -49.22 18.39
C ASP A 410 -13.34 -49.25 17.37
N VAL A 411 -13.63 -49.53 16.08
CA VAL A 411 -12.62 -49.55 15.01
C VAL A 411 -12.81 -48.40 14.02
N VAL A 412 -13.98 -48.28 13.39
CA VAL A 412 -14.15 -47.37 12.23
C VAL A 412 -14.34 -45.91 12.67
N LEU A 413 -15.20 -45.66 13.66
CA LEU A 413 -15.56 -44.31 14.10
C LEU A 413 -14.55 -43.71 15.09
N SER A 414 -13.89 -44.56 15.89
CA SER A 414 -12.85 -44.23 16.86
C SER A 414 -11.48 -43.93 16.23
N ASP A 415 -11.25 -44.28 14.96
CA ASP A 415 -9.96 -44.09 14.31
C ASP A 415 -9.66 -42.62 13.99
N HIS A 416 -9.04 -41.93 14.94
CA HIS A 416 -8.60 -40.55 14.80
C HIS A 416 -7.54 -40.37 13.71
N SER A 417 -6.68 -41.37 13.51
CA SER A 417 -5.57 -41.29 12.55
C SER A 417 -6.08 -41.30 11.10
N GLY A 418 -7.14 -42.08 10.80
CA GLY A 418 -7.77 -42.09 9.48
C GLY A 418 -8.53 -40.81 9.16
N ARG A 419 -9.06 -40.13 10.17
CA ARG A 419 -9.70 -38.81 10.00
C ARG A 419 -8.68 -37.72 9.71
N ALA A 420 -7.45 -37.81 10.24
CA ALA A 420 -6.38 -36.85 9.97
C ALA A 420 -5.80 -36.99 8.55
N ALA A 421 -5.59 -38.22 8.08
CA ALA A 421 -5.08 -38.51 6.72
C ALA A 421 -6.02 -38.00 5.61
N ALA A 422 -7.34 -38.04 5.86
CA ALA A 422 -8.38 -37.51 4.98
C ALA A 422 -8.26 -35.99 4.69
N ILE A 423 -7.69 -35.22 5.63
CA ILE A 423 -7.65 -33.75 5.55
C ILE A 423 -6.45 -33.24 4.72
N GLY A 424 -5.39 -34.05 4.57
CA GLY A 424 -4.12 -33.64 3.94
C GLY A 424 -4.21 -33.21 2.46
N GLY A 425 -5.22 -33.64 1.71
CA GLY A 425 -5.36 -33.36 0.27
C GLY A 425 -5.81 -31.94 -0.09
N VAL A 426 -6.37 -31.17 0.85
CA VAL A 426 -7.00 -29.86 0.55
C VAL A 426 -5.99 -28.71 0.48
N ARG A 427 -4.86 -28.81 1.19
CA ARG A 427 -3.87 -27.72 1.36
C ARG A 427 -3.19 -27.30 0.04
N VAL A 428 -2.91 -28.24 -0.86
CA VAL A 428 -2.21 -27.96 -2.14
C VAL A 428 -3.11 -27.14 -3.10
N SER A 429 -4.42 -27.33 -3.04
CA SER A 429 -5.37 -26.60 -3.90
C SER A 429 -5.62 -25.15 -3.45
N GLY A 430 -5.45 -24.86 -2.15
CA GLY A 430 -5.55 -23.51 -1.60
C GLY A 430 -4.32 -22.67 -1.95
N MET A 431 -3.12 -23.26 -1.82
CA MET A 431 -1.86 -22.56 -2.08
C MET A 431 -1.73 -22.12 -3.55
N ARG A 432 -2.14 -22.96 -4.51
CA ARG A 432 -2.13 -22.62 -5.94
C ARG A 432 -3.09 -21.47 -6.29
N ARG A 433 -4.21 -21.34 -5.57
CA ARG A 433 -5.19 -20.25 -5.76
C ARG A 433 -4.74 -18.95 -5.09
N VAL A 434 -4.11 -19.04 -3.92
CA VAL A 434 -3.50 -17.87 -3.25
C VAL A 434 -2.37 -17.32 -4.11
N LEU A 435 -1.48 -18.19 -4.62
CA LEU A 435 -0.41 -17.80 -5.55
C LEU A 435 -0.96 -17.07 -6.79
N LEU A 436 -2.00 -17.61 -7.44
CA LEU A 436 -2.63 -16.96 -8.58
C LEU A 436 -3.25 -15.60 -8.21
N GLY A 437 -3.92 -15.52 -7.06
CA GLY A 437 -4.49 -14.27 -6.55
C GLY A 437 -3.42 -13.22 -6.26
N THR A 438 -2.29 -13.62 -5.66
CA THR A 438 -1.16 -12.72 -5.41
C THR A 438 -0.50 -12.24 -6.71
N THR A 439 -0.37 -13.11 -7.73
CA THR A 439 0.21 -12.71 -9.02
C THR A 439 -0.69 -11.73 -9.77
N ILE A 440 -2.01 -11.94 -9.74
CA ILE A 440 -2.97 -11.00 -10.33
C ILE A 440 -2.93 -9.65 -9.59
N PHE A 441 -2.90 -9.68 -8.26
CA PHE A 441 -2.81 -8.47 -7.44
C PHE A 441 -1.49 -7.70 -7.70
N ALA A 442 -0.36 -8.40 -7.78
CA ALA A 442 0.93 -7.79 -8.10
C ALA A 442 0.94 -7.20 -9.52
N GLY A 443 0.39 -7.90 -10.50
CA GLY A 443 0.25 -7.40 -11.88
C GLY A 443 -0.64 -6.16 -11.96
N LEU A 444 -1.73 -6.11 -11.19
CA LEU A 444 -2.62 -4.96 -11.08
C LEU A 444 -1.89 -3.74 -10.49
N LEU A 445 -1.12 -3.95 -9.42
CA LEU A 445 -0.36 -2.89 -8.76
C LEU A 445 0.73 -2.32 -9.67
N LEU A 446 1.43 -3.19 -10.41
CA LEU A 446 2.41 -2.77 -11.42
C LEU A 446 1.73 -1.97 -12.55
N ALA A 447 0.59 -2.43 -13.05
CA ALA A 447 -0.17 -1.73 -14.10
C ALA A 447 -0.62 -0.33 -13.64
N ILE A 448 -1.08 -0.19 -12.39
CA ILE A 448 -1.42 1.12 -11.80
C ILE A 448 -0.18 2.01 -11.73
N GLY A 449 0.95 1.48 -11.25
CA GLY A 449 2.21 2.23 -11.19
C GLY A 449 2.64 2.75 -12.57
N VAL A 450 2.69 1.87 -13.57
CA VAL A 450 3.05 2.22 -14.96
C VAL A 450 2.08 3.25 -15.53
N MET A 451 0.79 3.14 -15.22
CA MET A 451 -0.23 4.10 -15.67
C MET A 451 -0.02 5.48 -15.04
N VAL A 452 0.23 5.56 -13.73
CA VAL A 452 0.55 6.83 -13.06
C VAL A 452 1.80 7.47 -13.67
N SER A 453 2.83 6.66 -13.91
CA SER A 453 4.06 7.08 -14.59
C SER A 453 3.79 7.63 -15.98
N TRP A 454 2.95 6.97 -16.77
CA TRP A 454 2.60 7.39 -18.12
C TRP A 454 1.81 8.71 -18.12
N VAL A 455 0.79 8.85 -17.27
CA VAL A 455 -0.01 10.08 -17.18
C VAL A 455 0.87 11.26 -16.72
N GLY A 456 1.72 11.04 -15.72
CA GLY A 456 2.67 12.06 -15.25
C GLY A 456 3.62 12.53 -16.34
N ASN A 457 4.25 11.59 -17.06
CA ASN A 457 5.17 11.92 -18.16
C ASN A 457 4.46 12.59 -19.33
N ARG A 458 3.23 12.16 -19.67
CA ARG A 458 2.43 12.79 -20.73
C ARG A 458 2.04 14.22 -20.36
N GLY A 459 1.59 14.45 -19.12
CA GLY A 459 1.26 15.77 -18.62
C GLY A 459 2.47 16.72 -18.60
N LEU A 460 3.65 16.23 -18.22
CA LEU A 460 4.91 16.99 -18.30
C LEU A 460 5.31 17.31 -19.74
N THR A 461 5.15 16.34 -20.64
CA THR A 461 5.42 16.50 -22.07
C THR A 461 4.53 17.58 -22.67
N SER A 462 3.22 17.51 -22.45
CA SER A 462 2.27 18.49 -22.97
C SER A 462 2.54 19.90 -22.44
N ARG A 463 2.77 20.05 -21.13
CA ARG A 463 3.07 21.37 -20.53
C ARG A 463 4.35 21.98 -21.09
N THR A 464 5.43 21.20 -21.14
CA THR A 464 6.72 21.66 -21.64
C THR A 464 6.67 22.02 -23.12
N LEU A 465 6.04 21.19 -23.96
CA LEU A 465 5.91 21.48 -25.39
C LEU A 465 4.98 22.66 -25.68
N ASN A 466 3.89 22.83 -24.92
CA ASN A 466 3.01 23.99 -25.06
C ASN A 466 3.73 25.28 -24.68
N ALA A 467 4.46 25.29 -23.56
CA ALA A 467 5.30 26.43 -23.16
C ALA A 467 6.40 26.72 -24.19
N ALA A 468 7.03 25.68 -24.75
CA ALA A 468 8.04 25.83 -25.82
C ALA A 468 7.44 26.46 -27.09
N ARG A 469 6.22 26.05 -27.48
CA ARG A 469 5.49 26.64 -28.62
C ARG A 469 5.07 28.09 -28.35
N ALA A 470 4.61 28.40 -27.14
CA ALA A 470 4.26 29.77 -26.74
C ALA A 470 5.49 30.69 -26.87
N VAL A 471 6.64 30.27 -26.33
CA VAL A 471 7.91 31.00 -26.47
C VAL A 471 8.37 31.10 -27.93
N ALA A 472 8.19 30.03 -28.73
CA ALA A 472 8.51 30.05 -30.14
C ALA A 472 7.67 31.06 -30.93
N SER A 473 6.40 31.28 -30.54
CA SER A 473 5.50 32.25 -31.17
C SER A 473 5.72 33.71 -30.75
N LEU A 474 6.62 33.98 -29.79
CA LEU A 474 6.90 35.34 -29.37
C LEU A 474 7.53 36.17 -30.50
N PRO A 475 7.02 37.40 -30.76
CA PRO A 475 7.46 38.24 -31.86
C PRO A 475 8.89 38.75 -31.63
N THR A 476 9.66 38.94 -32.69
CA THR A 476 10.96 39.62 -32.57
C THR A 476 10.76 41.09 -32.20
N ILE A 477 11.45 41.57 -31.18
CA ILE A 477 11.40 43.00 -30.82
C ILE A 477 12.12 43.78 -31.92
N GLN A 478 11.37 44.61 -32.65
CA GLN A 478 11.87 45.57 -33.62
C GLN A 478 11.46 46.96 -33.16
N ALA A 479 12.44 47.82 -32.89
CA ALA A 479 12.18 49.23 -32.63
C ALA A 479 12.29 50.03 -33.94
N ALA A 480 11.40 50.99 -34.16
CA ALA A 480 11.58 51.97 -35.22
C ALA A 480 12.83 52.83 -34.93
N ALA A 481 13.49 53.33 -35.98
CA ALA A 481 14.69 54.15 -35.84
C ALA A 481 14.43 55.31 -34.84
N GLY A 482 15.25 55.41 -33.80
CA GLY A 482 15.13 56.44 -32.76
C GLY A 482 14.16 56.12 -31.59
N THR A 483 13.52 54.96 -31.58
CA THR A 483 12.64 54.52 -30.46
C THR A 483 13.26 53.35 -29.68
N VAL A 484 12.89 53.18 -28.41
CA VAL A 484 13.25 52.01 -27.60
C VAL A 484 12.00 51.15 -27.40
N ALA A 485 12.03 49.91 -27.92
CA ALA A 485 10.98 48.93 -27.72
C ALA A 485 11.41 47.90 -26.68
N LEU A 486 10.61 47.72 -25.63
CA LEU A 486 10.83 46.70 -24.61
C LEU A 486 9.81 45.56 -24.78
N PRO A 487 10.19 44.31 -24.45
CA PRO A 487 9.24 43.20 -24.34
C PRO A 487 8.05 43.51 -23.43
N GLY A 488 6.88 43.00 -23.80
CA GLY A 488 5.73 42.99 -22.90
C GLY A 488 5.96 42.06 -21.70
N VAL A 489 5.33 42.38 -20.56
CA VAL A 489 5.41 41.57 -19.34
C VAL A 489 5.01 40.11 -19.60
N GLU A 490 4.00 39.89 -20.44
CA GLU A 490 3.51 38.54 -20.78
C GLU A 490 4.53 37.71 -21.56
N ALA A 491 5.29 38.34 -22.47
CA ALA A 491 6.35 37.65 -23.21
C ALA A 491 7.46 37.15 -22.27
N LEU A 492 7.81 37.95 -21.25
CA LEU A 492 8.78 37.54 -20.24
C LEU A 492 8.22 36.50 -19.26
N ARG A 493 6.90 36.51 -18.99
CA ARG A 493 6.24 35.45 -18.21
C ARG A 493 6.26 34.12 -18.93
N GLU A 494 5.99 34.10 -20.22
CA GLU A 494 6.07 32.87 -21.04
C GLU A 494 7.50 32.31 -21.09
N LEU A 495 8.51 33.18 -21.24
CA LEU A 495 9.92 32.79 -21.12
C LEU A 495 10.25 32.24 -19.74
N ASP A 496 9.81 32.89 -18.66
CA ASP A 496 10.05 32.45 -17.29
C ASP A 496 9.32 31.13 -16.98
N HIS A 497 8.12 30.94 -17.54
CA HIS A 497 7.37 29.71 -17.40
C HIS A 497 8.13 28.53 -18.01
N LEU A 498 8.60 28.66 -19.25
CA LEU A 498 9.41 27.63 -19.90
C LEU A 498 10.73 27.38 -19.16
N ARG A 499 11.43 28.43 -18.73
CA ARG A 499 12.65 28.31 -17.91
C ARG A 499 12.38 27.52 -16.63
N SER A 500 11.32 27.85 -15.90
CA SER A 500 10.97 27.18 -14.64
C SER A 500 10.67 25.69 -14.82
N LEU A 501 10.05 25.31 -15.95
CA LEU A 501 9.84 23.91 -16.33
C LEU A 501 11.16 23.21 -16.63
N LEU A 502 12.05 23.84 -17.40
CA LEU A 502 13.39 23.30 -17.69
C LEU A 502 14.22 23.10 -16.42
N ASP A 503 14.20 24.05 -15.49
CA ASP A 503 14.90 23.92 -14.21
C ASP A 503 14.30 22.79 -13.36
N THR A 504 12.98 22.63 -13.39
CA THR A 504 12.29 21.54 -12.69
C THR A 504 12.67 20.18 -13.27
N LEU A 505 12.68 20.05 -14.60
CA LEU A 505 13.12 18.84 -15.28
C LEU A 505 14.60 18.53 -14.99
N ALA A 506 15.47 19.54 -15.00
CA ALA A 506 16.90 19.37 -14.69
C ALA A 506 17.13 18.92 -13.24
N ARG A 507 16.37 19.45 -12.28
CA ARG A 507 16.42 18.99 -10.88
C ARG A 507 15.94 17.54 -10.72
N ILE A 508 14.86 17.15 -11.40
CA ILE A 508 14.36 15.77 -11.36
C ILE A 508 15.38 14.82 -12.02
N ASP A 509 16.02 15.26 -13.09
CA ASP A 509 17.02 14.45 -13.80
C ASP A 509 18.30 14.22 -12.97
N SER A 510 18.73 15.23 -12.21
CA SER A 510 19.89 15.11 -11.32
C SER A 510 19.60 14.34 -10.02
N ALA A 511 18.39 14.47 -9.46
CA ALA A 511 17.99 13.76 -8.24
C ALA A 511 17.47 12.32 -8.50
N GLY A 512 17.11 12.01 -9.74
CA GLY A 512 16.44 10.77 -10.13
C GLY A 512 14.90 10.93 -10.15
N PRO A 513 14.20 10.41 -11.18
CA PRO A 513 12.76 10.56 -11.29
C PRO A 513 12.03 9.78 -10.18
N PRO A 514 11.03 10.36 -9.50
CA PRO A 514 10.21 9.64 -8.53
C PRO A 514 9.49 8.47 -9.20
N LEU A 515 9.09 7.44 -8.44
CA LEU A 515 8.39 6.26 -8.99
C LEU A 515 7.13 6.62 -9.81
N SER A 516 6.47 7.72 -9.47
CA SER A 516 5.34 8.28 -10.23
C SER A 516 5.69 8.81 -11.62
N LEU A 517 6.97 8.80 -12.00
CA LEU A 517 7.52 9.20 -13.31
C LEU A 517 8.59 8.21 -13.81
N GLY A 518 9.16 7.38 -12.92
CA GLY A 518 10.43 6.67 -13.08
C GLY A 518 10.36 5.19 -13.48
N LEU A 519 9.17 4.64 -13.75
CA LEU A 519 9.00 3.23 -14.16
C LEU A 519 9.42 2.98 -15.63
N GLY A 520 10.61 3.43 -16.03
CA GLY A 520 11.13 3.31 -17.40
C GLY A 520 10.49 4.24 -18.43
N LEU A 521 9.53 5.08 -18.02
CA LEU A 521 8.77 5.99 -18.89
C LEU A 521 9.26 7.45 -18.83
N TRP A 522 10.33 7.73 -18.08
CA TRP A 522 10.85 9.09 -17.89
C TRP A 522 11.32 9.71 -19.21
N SER A 523 10.70 10.84 -19.60
CA SER A 523 11.04 11.57 -20.83
C SER A 523 11.79 12.89 -20.61
N GLY A 524 12.15 13.23 -19.36
CA GLY A 524 12.69 14.56 -19.03
C GLY A 524 13.96 14.96 -19.77
N LYS A 525 14.92 14.05 -19.97
CA LYS A 525 16.15 14.34 -20.75
C LYS A 525 15.83 14.75 -22.18
N ALA A 526 14.96 14.00 -22.85
CA ALA A 526 14.52 14.30 -24.20
C ALA A 526 13.75 15.63 -24.25
N LEU A 527 12.88 15.89 -23.26
CA LEU A 527 12.16 17.16 -23.16
C LEU A 527 13.10 18.35 -22.99
N ILE A 528 14.12 18.25 -22.13
CA ILE A 528 15.13 19.31 -21.95
C ILE A 528 15.86 19.55 -23.28
N ALA A 529 16.28 18.49 -23.97
CA ALA A 529 16.98 18.60 -25.25
C ALA A 529 16.12 19.29 -26.33
N SER A 530 14.81 19.03 -26.37
CA SER A 530 13.89 19.65 -27.34
C SER A 530 13.43 21.05 -26.96
N ALA A 531 13.21 21.35 -25.67
CA ALA A 531 12.62 22.60 -25.22
C ALA A 531 13.66 23.70 -24.91
N ARG A 532 14.90 23.34 -24.56
CA ARG A 532 15.99 24.30 -24.31
C ARG A 532 16.29 25.18 -25.52
N PRO A 533 16.39 24.67 -26.77
CA PRO A 533 16.60 25.51 -27.95
C PRO A 533 15.48 26.55 -28.16
N ALA A 534 14.23 26.19 -27.85
CA ALA A 534 13.10 27.12 -27.94
C ALA A 534 13.25 28.28 -26.94
N TRP A 535 13.65 27.98 -25.69
CA TRP A 535 13.96 29.02 -24.71
C TRP A 535 15.12 29.92 -25.16
N ILE A 536 16.23 29.33 -25.62
CA ILE A 536 17.41 30.09 -26.10
C ILE A 536 17.02 31.04 -27.23
N ALA A 537 16.24 30.57 -28.22
CA ALA A 537 15.79 31.38 -29.33
C ALA A 537 14.84 32.50 -28.90
N GLY A 538 13.92 32.21 -27.96
CA GLY A 538 13.01 33.22 -27.40
C GLY A 538 13.76 34.28 -26.59
N TYR A 539 14.64 33.87 -25.68
CA TYR A 539 15.51 34.77 -24.90
C TYR A 539 16.35 35.65 -25.83
N ARG A 540 16.88 35.08 -26.92
CA ARG A 540 17.66 35.82 -27.90
C ARG A 540 16.88 36.98 -28.51
N ARG A 541 15.67 36.69 -29.00
CA ARG A 541 14.77 37.66 -29.66
C ARG A 541 14.21 38.72 -28.71
N GLN A 542 13.92 38.35 -27.46
CA GLN A 542 13.29 39.25 -26.49
C GLN A 542 14.30 40.14 -25.75
N LEU A 543 15.45 39.58 -25.36
CA LEU A 543 16.37 40.25 -24.44
C LEU A 543 17.78 40.36 -24.99
N HIS A 544 18.38 39.24 -25.39
CA HIS A 544 19.82 39.20 -25.67
C HIS A 544 20.25 40.12 -26.81
N ASP A 545 19.62 40.03 -27.99
CA ASP A 545 20.14 40.72 -29.17
C ASP A 545 20.13 42.26 -28.98
N ASP A 546 19.14 42.79 -28.27
CA ASP A 546 19.02 44.22 -28.02
C ASP A 546 19.98 44.71 -26.92
N ALA A 547 20.10 43.93 -25.84
CA ALA A 547 21.06 44.18 -24.77
C ALA A 547 22.51 44.10 -25.29
N TRP A 548 22.80 43.08 -26.10
CA TRP A 548 24.12 42.82 -26.67
C TRP A 548 24.51 43.90 -27.68
N ARG A 549 23.61 44.29 -28.59
CA ARG A 549 23.84 45.42 -29.50
C ARG A 549 24.16 46.69 -28.74
N THR A 550 23.36 47.02 -27.71
CA THR A 550 23.60 48.21 -26.88
C THR A 550 24.93 48.15 -26.14
N LEU A 551 25.33 46.97 -25.63
CA LEU A 551 26.62 46.77 -24.99
C LEU A 551 27.77 47.03 -25.98
N VAL A 552 27.70 46.45 -27.18
CA VAL A 552 28.71 46.60 -28.24
C VAL A 552 28.80 48.06 -28.70
N ASP A 553 27.66 48.72 -28.92
CA ASP A 553 27.64 50.12 -29.33
C ASP A 553 28.17 51.05 -28.24
N SER A 554 27.89 50.74 -26.97
CA SER A 554 28.45 51.47 -25.83
C SER A 554 29.97 51.29 -25.72
N LEU A 555 30.50 50.10 -26.04
CA LEU A 555 31.96 49.85 -26.12
C LEU A 555 32.60 50.60 -27.30
N ARG A 556 31.94 50.65 -28.46
CA ARG A 556 32.41 51.41 -29.64
C ARG A 556 32.44 52.92 -29.39
N ALA A 557 31.47 53.41 -28.62
CA ALA A 557 31.34 54.82 -28.25
C ALA A 557 32.32 55.27 -27.15
N LEU A 558 33.16 54.37 -26.61
CA LEU A 558 34.18 54.74 -25.63
C LEU A 558 35.16 55.75 -26.25
N PRO A 559 35.36 56.92 -25.60
CA PRO A 559 36.31 57.92 -26.10
C PRO A 559 37.73 57.39 -26.02
N ALA A 560 38.63 57.92 -26.87
CA ALA A 560 40.04 57.53 -26.84
C ALA A 560 40.66 57.74 -25.44
N SER A 561 40.37 58.86 -24.77
CA SER A 561 40.78 59.11 -23.40
C SER A 561 39.58 59.21 -22.47
N PRO A 562 39.64 58.63 -21.25
CA PRO A 562 38.57 58.77 -20.27
C PRO A 562 38.42 60.22 -19.83
N LEU A 563 37.17 60.66 -19.66
CA LEU A 563 36.85 61.96 -19.07
C LEU A 563 37.03 61.87 -17.56
N PRO A 564 37.23 62.99 -16.84
CA PRO A 564 37.30 62.99 -15.37
C PRO A 564 36.06 62.39 -14.69
N THR A 565 34.92 62.37 -15.38
CA THR A 565 33.65 61.80 -14.91
C THR A 565 33.40 60.38 -15.43
N SER A 566 34.31 59.80 -16.21
CA SER A 566 34.15 58.45 -16.74
C SER A 566 34.39 57.41 -15.64
N ASP A 567 33.50 56.42 -15.54
CA ASP A 567 33.59 55.34 -14.55
C ASP A 567 34.37 54.16 -15.13
N TYR A 568 35.57 53.90 -14.59
CA TYR A 568 36.40 52.75 -14.93
C TYR A 568 35.64 51.43 -14.78
N GLY A 569 34.90 51.26 -13.68
CA GLY A 569 34.21 50.02 -13.35
C GLY A 569 33.16 49.67 -14.39
N ARG A 570 32.39 50.66 -14.84
CA ARG A 570 31.42 50.49 -15.93
C ARG A 570 32.06 50.03 -17.23
N SER A 571 33.12 50.70 -17.69
CA SER A 571 33.83 50.34 -18.92
C SER A 571 34.48 48.95 -18.81
N TYR A 572 35.03 48.63 -17.63
CA TYR A 572 35.61 47.32 -17.33
C TYR A 572 34.56 46.21 -17.37
N ASP A 573 33.43 46.37 -16.68
CA ASP A 573 32.36 45.37 -16.60
C ASP A 573 31.72 45.14 -17.97
N MET A 574 31.61 46.19 -18.79
CA MET A 574 31.17 46.08 -20.19
C MET A 574 32.12 45.22 -21.02
N LEU A 575 33.43 45.47 -20.96
CA LEU A 575 34.42 44.67 -21.69
C LEU A 575 34.46 43.23 -21.17
N LYS A 576 34.43 43.04 -19.85
CA LYS A 576 34.41 41.74 -19.20
C LYS A 576 33.19 40.91 -19.63
N THR A 577 32.00 41.53 -19.64
CA THR A 577 30.77 40.88 -20.11
C THR A 577 30.83 40.55 -21.60
N TYR A 578 31.42 41.42 -22.42
CA TYR A 578 31.65 41.17 -23.84
C TYR A 578 32.55 39.96 -24.08
N LEU A 579 33.70 39.89 -23.39
CA LEU A 579 34.65 38.77 -23.53
C LEU A 579 34.02 37.43 -23.11
N VAL A 580 33.20 37.42 -22.07
CA VAL A 580 32.48 36.24 -21.59
C VAL A 580 31.36 35.81 -22.55
N GLY A 581 30.69 36.78 -23.19
CA GLY A 581 29.71 36.48 -24.24
C GLY A 581 30.34 35.95 -25.52
N SER A 582 31.61 36.27 -25.80
CA SER A 582 32.32 35.85 -27.02
C SER A 582 33.26 34.66 -26.81
N THR A 583 34.37 34.83 -26.10
CA THR A 583 35.54 33.92 -26.11
C THR A 583 35.76 33.22 -24.77
N GLU A 584 35.38 33.84 -23.66
CA GLU A 584 35.66 33.40 -22.28
C GLU A 584 34.40 32.89 -21.57
N HIS A 585 33.56 32.12 -22.29
CA HIS A 585 32.24 31.72 -21.83
C HIS A 585 32.25 30.96 -20.49
N ALA A 586 33.28 30.14 -20.23
CA ALA A 586 33.44 29.37 -19.00
C ALA A 586 33.57 30.25 -17.74
N ARG A 587 33.91 31.54 -17.89
CA ARG A 587 34.02 32.51 -16.80
C ARG A 587 32.70 33.25 -16.52
N SER A 588 31.63 32.91 -17.24
CA SER A 588 30.32 33.54 -17.07
C SER A 588 29.76 33.33 -15.66
N ALA A 589 29.31 34.41 -15.04
CA ALA A 589 28.61 34.34 -13.76
C ALA A 589 27.50 35.40 -13.70
N PRO A 590 26.31 35.04 -13.17
CA PRO A 590 25.19 35.98 -13.03
C PRO A 590 25.56 37.26 -12.29
N VAL A 591 26.48 37.18 -11.32
CA VAL A 591 26.86 38.29 -10.44
C VAL A 591 27.38 39.51 -11.21
N PHE A 592 28.06 39.33 -12.34
CA PHE A 592 28.60 40.45 -13.14
C PHE A 592 27.96 40.56 -14.53
N VAL A 593 27.53 39.44 -15.15
CA VAL A 593 26.90 39.47 -16.47
C VAL A 593 25.52 40.10 -16.41
N THR A 594 24.70 39.72 -15.42
CA THR A 594 23.31 40.15 -15.34
C THR A 594 23.17 41.67 -15.16
N PRO A 595 23.89 42.35 -14.24
CA PRO A 595 23.77 43.80 -14.08
C PRO A 595 24.11 44.58 -15.36
N VAL A 596 25.15 44.16 -16.09
CA VAL A 596 25.59 44.82 -17.32
C VAL A 596 24.54 44.66 -18.42
N LEU A 597 24.06 43.43 -18.66
CA LEU A 597 23.05 43.18 -19.68
C LEU A 597 21.70 43.82 -19.33
N LEU A 598 21.32 43.83 -18.05
CA LEU A 598 20.09 44.49 -17.60
C LEU A 598 20.17 46.00 -17.84
N THR A 599 21.30 46.63 -17.51
CA THR A 599 21.52 48.07 -17.76
C THR A 599 21.52 48.39 -19.26
N ALA A 600 22.21 47.56 -20.05
CA ALA A 600 22.26 47.71 -21.51
C ALA A 600 20.87 47.54 -22.14
N TRP A 601 20.05 46.63 -21.61
CA TRP A 601 18.67 46.43 -22.06
C TRP A 601 17.73 47.57 -21.66
N GLN A 602 17.82 48.07 -20.43
CA GLN A 602 16.95 49.17 -19.95
C GLN A 602 17.23 50.50 -20.63
N ARG A 603 18.45 50.75 -21.14
CA ARG A 603 18.84 52.00 -21.83
C ARG A 603 18.51 53.28 -21.03
N GLY A 604 18.56 53.20 -19.71
CA GLY A 604 18.22 54.32 -18.82
C GLY A 604 16.72 54.60 -18.66
N ILE A 605 15.84 53.75 -19.20
CA ILE A 605 14.39 53.85 -19.02
C ILE A 605 13.98 53.23 -17.68
N ALA A 606 13.23 53.99 -16.87
CA ALA A 606 12.59 53.47 -15.68
C ALA A 606 11.51 52.45 -16.06
N THR A 607 11.72 51.20 -15.69
CA THR A 607 10.83 50.07 -16.02
C THR A 607 10.07 49.61 -14.78
N ASP A 608 8.90 48.99 -14.97
CA ASP A 608 8.17 48.36 -13.88
C ASP A 608 9.07 47.34 -13.17
N SER A 609 8.99 47.34 -11.83
CA SER A 609 9.62 46.37 -10.94
C SER A 609 9.39 44.91 -11.38
N THR A 610 8.17 44.57 -11.82
CA THR A 610 7.82 43.21 -12.26
C THR A 610 8.57 42.83 -13.53
N LEU A 611 8.60 43.74 -14.51
CA LEU A 611 9.28 43.53 -15.79
C LEU A 611 10.79 43.37 -15.58
N THR A 612 11.37 44.24 -14.74
CA THR A 612 12.80 44.22 -14.40
C THR A 612 13.20 42.91 -13.74
N GLU A 613 12.37 42.40 -12.82
CA GLU A 613 12.64 41.14 -12.14
C GLU A 613 12.55 39.94 -13.08
N LEU A 614 11.55 39.90 -13.97
CA LEU A 614 11.43 38.83 -14.97
C LEU A 614 12.64 38.82 -15.93
N ALA A 615 13.07 40.00 -16.40
CA ALA A 615 14.25 40.14 -17.26
C ALA A 615 15.52 39.70 -16.54
N ARG A 616 15.71 40.13 -15.28
CA ARG A 616 16.85 39.72 -14.43
C ARG A 616 16.95 38.20 -14.32
N ARG A 617 15.85 37.50 -14.08
CA ARG A 617 15.84 36.03 -14.01
C ARG A 617 16.27 35.37 -15.31
N GLN A 618 15.92 35.95 -16.46
CA GLN A 618 16.37 35.42 -17.75
C GLN A 618 17.87 35.65 -17.97
N PHE A 619 18.40 36.82 -17.59
CA PHE A 619 19.84 37.10 -17.64
C PHE A 619 20.64 36.20 -16.69
N ASP A 620 20.12 35.94 -15.48
CA ASP A 620 20.73 35.00 -14.53
C ASP A 620 20.79 33.58 -15.11
N ALA A 621 19.70 33.14 -15.75
CA ALA A 621 19.63 31.84 -16.42
C ALA A 621 20.61 31.75 -17.59
N TYR A 622 20.69 32.79 -18.42
CA TYR A 622 21.67 32.89 -19.51
C TYR A 622 23.10 32.79 -18.98
N ALA A 623 23.45 33.60 -17.99
CA ALA A 623 24.80 33.63 -17.45
C ALA A 623 25.22 32.28 -16.87
N THR A 624 24.28 31.57 -16.23
CA THR A 624 24.51 30.22 -15.69
C THR A 624 24.71 29.19 -16.81
N MET A 625 23.87 29.22 -17.86
CA MET A 625 23.98 28.27 -18.98
C MET A 625 25.26 28.50 -19.79
N GLN A 626 25.62 29.76 -20.05
CA GLN A 626 26.83 30.16 -20.80
C GLN A 626 28.13 29.63 -20.15
N ALA A 627 28.16 29.56 -18.81
CA ALA A 627 29.29 29.04 -18.05
C ALA A 627 29.56 27.55 -18.36
N THR A 628 28.50 26.77 -18.57
CA THR A 628 28.58 25.33 -18.84
C THR A 628 28.66 24.98 -20.32
N THR A 629 28.03 25.78 -21.18
CA THR A 629 27.96 25.52 -22.62
C THR A 629 27.88 26.85 -23.34
N GLN A 630 28.79 27.09 -24.27
CA GLN A 630 28.76 28.29 -25.10
C GLN A 630 27.48 28.29 -25.94
N LEU A 631 26.54 29.19 -25.61
CA LEU A 631 25.22 29.21 -26.26
C LEU A 631 25.30 29.69 -27.71
N TRP A 632 26.17 30.66 -27.96
CA TRP A 632 26.46 31.18 -29.29
C TRP A 632 27.98 31.32 -29.48
N PRO A 633 28.58 30.54 -30.39
CA PRO A 633 29.98 30.74 -30.76
C PRO A 633 30.10 32.00 -31.61
N VAL A 634 30.50 33.11 -30.99
CA VAL A 634 30.76 34.40 -31.66
C VAL A 634 32.20 34.79 -31.39
N ALA A 635 32.98 35.04 -32.45
CA ALA A 635 34.34 35.54 -32.31
C ALA A 635 34.33 36.98 -31.76
N ALA A 636 35.26 37.29 -30.86
CA ALA A 636 35.45 38.65 -30.39
C ALA A 636 35.98 39.54 -31.52
N ASP A 637 35.47 40.76 -31.63
CA ASP A 637 36.03 41.79 -32.51
C ASP A 637 37.35 42.29 -31.89
N ALA A 638 38.46 41.86 -32.47
CA ALA A 638 39.80 42.20 -31.98
C ALA A 638 40.05 43.72 -31.93
N ARG A 639 39.44 44.50 -32.83
CA ARG A 639 39.58 45.96 -32.82
C ARG A 639 38.83 46.57 -31.66
N LEU A 640 37.61 46.13 -31.41
CA LEU A 640 36.78 46.58 -30.28
C LEU A 640 37.44 46.26 -28.94
N VAL A 641 37.95 45.03 -28.78
CA VAL A 641 38.66 44.60 -27.58
C VAL A 641 39.91 45.45 -27.36
N THR A 642 40.68 45.71 -28.41
CA THR A 642 41.89 46.55 -28.33
C THR A 642 41.55 47.99 -27.94
N GLN A 643 40.54 48.60 -28.58
CA GLN A 643 40.08 49.95 -28.26
C GLN A 643 39.60 50.08 -26.81
N ALA A 644 38.81 49.12 -26.33
CA ALA A 644 38.33 49.12 -24.95
C ALA A 644 39.48 48.95 -23.95
N ARG A 645 40.45 48.06 -24.24
CA ARG A 645 41.67 47.90 -23.43
C ARG A 645 42.53 49.17 -23.43
N ASP A 646 42.67 49.86 -24.57
CA ASP A 646 43.38 51.14 -24.67
C ASP A 646 42.70 52.24 -23.84
N HIS A 647 41.36 52.31 -23.88
CA HIS A 647 40.59 53.22 -23.05
C HIS A 647 40.81 52.95 -21.55
N LEU A 648 40.73 51.68 -21.14
CA LEU A 648 40.95 51.26 -19.75
C LEU A 648 42.39 51.48 -19.27
N GLY A 649 43.38 51.30 -20.15
CA GLY A 649 44.80 51.51 -19.84
C GLY A 649 45.18 52.99 -19.64
N ARG A 650 44.33 53.93 -20.04
CA ARG A 650 44.55 55.37 -19.87
C ARG A 650 44.01 55.94 -18.56
N TYR A 651 43.30 55.15 -17.75
CA TYR A 651 42.94 55.56 -16.40
C TYR A 651 44.19 55.59 -15.53
N ALA A 652 44.46 56.74 -14.93
CA ALA A 652 45.50 56.88 -13.92
C ALA A 652 44.92 56.57 -12.54
N GLY A 653 45.73 55.97 -11.66
CA GLY A 653 45.40 55.80 -10.24
C GLY A 653 44.91 54.40 -9.86
N ILE A 654 44.10 54.34 -8.80
CA ILE A 654 43.79 53.11 -8.07
C ILE A 654 42.66 52.27 -8.66
N ASP A 655 41.91 52.79 -9.64
CA ASP A 655 40.68 52.14 -10.15
C ASP A 655 40.91 50.73 -10.71
N PRO A 656 41.92 50.48 -11.57
CA PRO A 656 42.16 49.13 -12.11
C PRO A 656 42.50 48.11 -11.03
N ILE A 657 43.28 48.55 -10.04
CA ILE A 657 43.73 47.73 -8.92
C ILE A 657 42.52 47.40 -8.03
N TYR A 658 41.71 48.42 -7.72
CA TYR A 658 40.53 48.27 -6.87
C TYR A 658 39.49 47.33 -7.47
N VAL A 659 39.14 47.49 -8.76
CA VAL A 659 38.18 46.61 -9.43
C VAL A 659 38.68 45.16 -9.52
N SER A 660 39.99 44.96 -9.77
CA SER A 660 40.64 43.64 -9.73
C SER A 660 40.54 42.97 -8.35
N MET A 661 40.69 43.75 -7.27
CA MET A 661 40.50 43.24 -5.91
C MET A 661 39.02 42.86 -5.67
N LEU A 662 38.06 43.69 -6.07
CA LEU A 662 36.63 43.42 -5.93
C LEU A 662 36.20 42.16 -6.71
N SER A 663 36.70 41.99 -7.93
CA SER A 663 36.38 40.84 -8.75
C SER A 663 36.93 39.53 -8.16
N ALA A 664 38.12 39.59 -7.57
CA ALA A 664 38.72 38.44 -6.90
C ALA A 664 37.97 38.02 -5.62
N VAL A 665 37.40 38.96 -4.87
CA VAL A 665 36.48 38.63 -3.78
C VAL A 665 35.20 38.00 -4.33
N SER A 666 34.65 38.57 -5.40
CA SER A 666 33.42 38.07 -6.04
C SER A 666 33.56 36.67 -6.64
N ALA A 667 34.79 36.23 -6.95
CA ALA A 667 35.07 34.87 -7.39
C ALA A 667 35.07 33.84 -6.25
N ARG A 668 35.26 34.27 -5.00
CA ARG A 668 35.35 33.39 -3.81
C ARG A 668 34.07 33.40 -2.98
N GLU A 669 33.44 34.57 -2.89
CA GLU A 669 32.30 34.80 -2.02
C GLU A 669 31.03 35.09 -2.82
N LYS A 670 29.87 34.91 -2.17
CA LYS A 670 28.55 35.10 -2.80
C LYS A 670 27.92 36.43 -2.39
N PRO A 671 27.16 37.08 -3.28
CA PRO A 671 26.37 38.25 -2.92
C PRO A 671 25.25 37.89 -1.96
N ILE A 672 24.82 38.85 -1.14
CA ILE A 672 23.69 38.71 -0.23
C ILE A 672 22.45 39.33 -0.88
N LYS A 673 21.46 38.49 -1.20
CA LYS A 673 20.11 38.92 -1.58
C LYS A 673 19.26 39.03 -0.31
N LEU A 674 18.71 40.21 -0.03
CA LEU A 674 17.99 40.46 1.24
C LEU A 674 16.76 39.56 1.38
N ALA A 675 16.02 39.32 0.29
CA ALA A 675 14.83 38.46 0.27
C ALA A 675 15.15 36.98 0.58
N ASP A 676 16.27 36.48 0.06
CA ASP A 676 16.68 35.08 0.25
C ASP A 676 17.24 34.85 1.66
N THR A 677 17.90 35.87 2.21
CA THR A 677 18.56 35.79 3.53
C THR A 677 17.57 35.97 4.68
N VAL A 678 16.47 36.69 4.46
CA VAL A 678 15.40 36.89 5.45
C VAL A 678 14.05 36.49 4.81
N PRO A 679 13.76 35.18 4.68
CA PRO A 679 12.54 34.71 4.01
C PRO A 679 11.25 35.23 4.67
N GLN A 680 11.26 35.46 5.98
CA GLN A 680 10.10 36.02 6.68
C GLN A 680 9.74 37.45 6.26
N ALA A 681 10.61 38.17 5.54
CA ALA A 681 10.32 39.50 5.02
C ALA A 681 9.40 39.48 3.80
N VAL A 682 9.38 38.38 3.04
CA VAL A 682 8.61 38.28 1.80
C VAL A 682 7.11 38.49 2.07
N GLY A 683 6.52 39.49 1.42
CA GLY A 683 5.11 39.86 1.58
C GLY A 683 4.78 40.70 2.81
N VAL A 684 5.76 41.03 3.67
CA VAL A 684 5.58 41.87 4.87
C VAL A 684 6.43 43.14 4.80
N VAL A 685 7.66 43.05 4.31
CA VAL A 685 8.57 44.17 4.05
C VAL A 685 9.07 44.04 2.60
N GLY A 686 8.85 45.05 1.78
CA GLY A 686 9.39 45.11 0.43
C GLY A 686 10.90 45.35 0.47
N THR A 687 11.68 44.47 -0.12
CA THR A 687 13.16 44.56 -0.18
C THR A 687 13.68 45.12 -1.49
N GLY A 688 12.81 45.43 -2.47
CA GLY A 688 13.19 46.09 -3.73
C GLY A 688 14.23 45.33 -4.57
N ASN A 689 14.34 44.00 -4.42
CA ASN A 689 15.41 43.17 -4.99
C ASN A 689 16.83 43.62 -4.62
N ALA A 690 16.97 44.33 -3.49
CA ALA A 690 18.25 44.77 -2.97
C ALA A 690 19.20 43.58 -2.81
N THR A 691 20.32 43.67 -3.52
CA THR A 691 21.40 42.70 -3.51
C THR A 691 22.68 43.44 -3.19
N VAL A 692 23.36 43.02 -2.12
CA VAL A 692 24.68 43.54 -1.77
C VAL A 692 25.72 42.64 -2.42
N ALA A 693 26.60 43.23 -3.23
CA ALA A 693 27.63 42.47 -3.92
C ALA A 693 28.59 41.79 -2.93
N ALA A 694 29.11 40.62 -3.30
CA ALA A 694 29.93 39.78 -2.44
C ALA A 694 31.07 40.53 -1.72
N PRO A 695 31.82 41.46 -2.37
CA PRO A 695 32.90 42.18 -1.72
C PRO A 695 32.46 43.05 -0.54
N PHE A 696 31.19 43.44 -0.47
CA PHE A 696 30.67 44.33 0.55
C PHE A 696 29.85 43.59 1.63
N THR A 697 30.10 42.29 1.77
CA THR A 697 29.57 41.46 2.86
C THR A 697 30.61 41.30 3.96
N ALA A 698 30.26 40.78 5.13
CA ALA A 698 31.20 40.57 6.23
C ALA A 698 32.26 39.50 5.89
N GLU A 699 31.86 38.44 5.18
CA GLU A 699 32.81 37.47 4.63
C GLU A 699 33.66 38.09 3.52
N GLY A 700 33.04 38.86 2.62
CA GLY A 700 33.75 39.63 1.60
C GLY A 700 34.77 40.59 2.18
N TRP A 701 34.45 41.26 3.28
CA TRP A 701 35.37 42.11 4.05
C TRP A 701 36.57 41.31 4.53
N ARG A 702 36.35 40.16 5.18
CA ARG A 702 37.44 39.28 5.65
C ARG A 702 38.38 38.89 4.51
N VAL A 703 37.84 38.51 3.35
CA VAL A 703 38.63 38.18 2.16
C VAL A 703 39.35 39.41 1.61
N MET A 704 38.68 40.56 1.52
CA MET A 704 39.27 41.82 1.06
C MET A 704 40.44 42.26 1.96
N GLN A 705 40.30 42.13 3.28
CA GLN A 705 41.40 42.43 4.20
C GLN A 705 42.61 41.51 3.96
N GLY A 706 42.39 40.25 3.61
CA GLY A 706 43.47 39.35 3.16
C GLY A 706 44.11 39.80 1.84
N ILE A 707 43.29 40.23 0.88
CA ILE A 707 43.75 40.77 -0.41
C ILE A 707 44.56 42.06 -0.26
N LEU A 708 44.14 42.95 0.64
CA LEU A 708 44.85 44.19 0.94
C LEU A 708 46.18 43.96 1.66
N LYS A 709 46.33 42.82 2.36
CA LYS A 709 47.61 42.36 2.91
C LYS A 709 48.52 41.80 1.80
N ASP A 710 48.01 40.88 0.98
CA ASP A 710 48.73 40.25 -0.14
C ASP A 710 48.38 40.88 -1.49
N SER A 711 48.68 42.18 -1.62
CA SER A 711 48.16 43.01 -2.71
C SER A 711 48.90 42.84 -4.05
N ASP A 712 50.12 42.26 -4.06
CA ASP A 712 51.04 42.24 -5.21
C ASP A 712 50.42 41.74 -6.51
N ARG A 713 49.70 40.63 -6.45
CA ARG A 713 49.08 40.01 -7.63
C ARG A 713 47.95 40.86 -8.24
N TYR A 714 47.36 41.77 -7.48
CA TYR A 714 46.21 42.57 -7.94
C TYR A 714 46.63 43.85 -8.66
N PHE A 715 47.86 44.30 -8.43
CA PHE A 715 48.48 45.36 -9.22
C PHE A 715 48.67 44.95 -10.68
N GLN A 716 48.58 43.66 -11.03
CA GLN A 716 48.66 43.20 -12.42
C GLN A 716 47.30 43.19 -13.15
N GLY A 717 46.19 43.36 -12.42
CA GLY A 717 44.83 43.28 -12.98
C GLY A 717 44.41 41.87 -13.41
N GLU A 718 43.18 41.72 -13.93
CA GLU A 718 42.77 40.48 -14.60
C GLU A 718 43.31 40.47 -16.04
N THR A 719 44.44 39.79 -16.26
CA THR A 719 45.16 39.76 -17.55
C THR A 719 44.28 39.29 -18.72
N TRP A 720 43.31 38.41 -18.47
CA TRP A 720 42.39 37.95 -19.52
C TRP A 720 41.40 39.05 -19.97
N VAL A 721 41.09 40.03 -19.10
CA VAL A 721 40.22 41.18 -19.44
C VAL A 721 41.04 42.33 -20.02
N ILE A 722 42.09 42.74 -19.31
CA ILE A 722 42.87 43.95 -19.63
C ILE A 722 44.03 43.68 -20.63
N GLY A 723 44.46 42.42 -20.77
CA GLY A 723 45.64 42.03 -21.54
C GLY A 723 46.95 42.22 -20.76
N ASP A 724 48.08 41.97 -21.43
CA ASP A 724 49.45 42.10 -20.87
C ASP A 724 49.88 43.55 -20.60
N ARG A 725 49.00 44.51 -20.82
CA ARG A 725 49.24 45.95 -20.57
C ARG A 725 49.03 46.29 -19.10
N SER A 726 49.47 45.41 -18.20
CA SER A 726 49.26 45.50 -16.76
C SER A 726 49.49 46.92 -16.26
N ALA A 727 48.55 47.33 -15.42
CA ALA A 727 48.43 48.56 -14.64
C ALA A 727 49.61 49.52 -14.71
N VAL A 728 49.27 50.80 -14.89
CA VAL A 728 50.09 51.95 -14.49
C VAL A 728 51.04 51.54 -13.36
N ALA A 729 52.35 51.49 -13.66
CA ALA A 729 53.37 51.25 -12.66
C ALA A 729 53.12 52.22 -11.50
N SER A 730 52.61 51.69 -10.38
CA SER A 730 52.11 52.51 -9.29
C SER A 730 53.28 53.36 -8.78
N ARG A 731 53.24 54.69 -8.98
CA ARG A 731 54.37 55.55 -8.59
C ARG A 731 54.56 55.57 -7.06
N ASN A 732 53.49 55.34 -6.29
CA ASN A 732 53.53 55.27 -4.83
C ASN A 732 52.51 54.27 -4.27
N ARG A 733 52.95 53.03 -4.11
CA ARG A 733 52.12 51.89 -3.70
C ARG A 733 51.42 52.06 -2.34
N ASN A 734 52.12 52.63 -1.36
CA ASN A 734 51.57 52.76 -0.01
C ASN A 734 50.44 53.80 0.02
N GLN A 735 50.57 54.84 -0.79
CA GLN A 735 49.52 55.84 -0.97
C GLN A 735 48.30 55.21 -1.67
N ASP A 736 48.53 54.47 -2.77
CA ASP A 736 47.46 53.80 -3.50
C ASP A 736 46.67 52.81 -2.62
N LEU A 737 47.35 52.00 -1.79
CA LEU A 737 46.68 51.11 -0.84
C LEU A 737 45.88 51.86 0.23
N THR A 738 46.35 53.03 0.65
CA THR A 738 45.63 53.88 1.61
C THR A 738 44.36 54.45 1.00
N ASP A 739 44.45 54.93 -0.23
CA ASP A 739 43.31 55.48 -0.96
C ASP A 739 42.30 54.39 -1.35
N ILE A 740 42.77 53.18 -1.69
CA ILE A 740 41.93 51.99 -1.88
C ILE A 740 41.16 51.64 -0.60
N ARG A 741 41.82 51.62 0.57
CA ARG A 741 41.15 51.32 1.85
C ARG A 741 40.04 52.33 2.15
N LYS A 742 40.33 53.62 1.97
CA LYS A 742 39.34 54.70 2.18
C LYS A 742 38.15 54.54 1.23
N ARG A 743 38.41 54.32 -0.05
CA ARG A 743 37.36 54.09 -1.05
C ARG A 743 36.53 52.85 -0.73
N TYR A 744 37.18 51.75 -0.38
CA TYR A 744 36.50 50.49 -0.07
C TYR A 744 35.52 50.65 1.10
N VAL A 745 35.92 51.34 2.18
CA VAL A 745 35.03 51.66 3.31
C VAL A 745 33.85 52.53 2.87
N ALA A 746 34.09 53.54 2.05
CA ALA A 746 33.03 54.41 1.53
C ALA A 746 32.02 53.65 0.66
N ASP A 747 32.49 52.80 -0.25
CA ASP A 747 31.65 51.96 -1.12
C ASP A 747 30.88 50.91 -0.31
N TYR A 748 31.53 50.31 0.70
CA TYR A 748 30.88 49.38 1.63
C TYR A 748 29.71 50.04 2.35
N ALA A 749 29.91 51.25 2.88
CA ALA A 749 28.85 52.03 3.49
C ALA A 749 27.76 52.39 2.48
N GLY A 750 28.15 52.78 1.27
CA GLY A 750 27.22 53.11 0.17
C GLY A 750 26.27 51.97 -0.19
N GLN A 751 26.79 50.75 -0.32
CA GLN A 751 26.01 49.54 -0.64
C GLN A 751 24.95 49.23 0.43
N TRP A 752 25.32 49.27 1.71
CA TRP A 752 24.38 49.02 2.81
C TRP A 752 23.39 50.17 3.03
N ARG A 753 23.80 51.43 2.76
CA ARG A 753 22.86 52.57 2.71
C ARG A 753 21.81 52.40 1.62
N ALA A 754 22.22 51.97 0.43
CA ALA A 754 21.31 51.69 -0.68
C ALA A 754 20.36 50.53 -0.34
N ALA A 755 20.87 49.45 0.25
CA ALA A 755 20.06 48.31 0.69
C ALA A 755 18.99 48.72 1.73
N LEU A 756 19.34 49.58 2.70
CA LEU A 756 18.39 50.12 3.68
C LEU A 756 17.33 51.02 3.03
N ARG A 757 17.71 51.88 2.08
CA ARG A 757 16.78 52.76 1.36
C ARG A 757 15.79 52.00 0.48
N ALA A 758 16.17 50.82 0.00
CA ALA A 758 15.29 49.95 -0.78
C ALA A 758 14.20 49.27 0.06
N LEU A 759 14.34 49.27 1.40
CA LEU A 759 13.34 48.69 2.29
C LEU A 759 12.08 49.56 2.31
N THR A 760 10.93 48.91 2.20
CA THR A 760 9.61 49.57 2.27
C THR A 760 8.66 48.72 3.09
N VAL A 761 7.78 49.34 3.87
CA VAL A 761 6.68 48.63 4.55
C VAL A 761 5.40 48.87 3.73
N PRO A 762 4.85 47.84 3.07
CA PRO A 762 3.63 48.00 2.28
C PRO A 762 2.46 48.46 3.15
N ARG A 763 1.65 49.40 2.63
CA ARG A 763 0.49 49.94 3.33
C ARG A 763 -0.65 48.92 3.38
N PRO A 764 -1.30 48.68 4.53
CA PRO A 764 -2.47 47.79 4.62
C PRO A 764 -3.72 48.47 4.04
N GLY A 765 -4.65 47.67 3.51
CA GLY A 765 -5.90 48.18 2.93
C GLY A 765 -7.07 48.26 3.92
N ASN A 766 -7.05 47.48 5.01
CA ASN A 766 -8.15 47.43 5.99
C ASN A 766 -7.65 47.07 7.41
N PRO A 767 -8.50 47.19 8.46
CA PRO A 767 -8.09 46.94 9.83
C PRO A 767 -7.58 45.53 10.11
N LYS A 768 -8.21 44.49 9.52
CA LYS A 768 -7.80 43.10 9.70
C LYS A 768 -6.42 42.84 9.09
N GLU A 769 -6.18 43.34 7.88
CA GLU A 769 -4.88 43.25 7.22
C GLU A 769 -3.79 43.99 8.01
N SER A 770 -4.13 45.18 8.54
CA SER A 770 -3.23 45.95 9.41
C SER A 770 -2.88 45.18 10.67
N ALA A 771 -3.85 44.57 11.36
CA ALA A 771 -3.61 43.74 12.53
C ALA A 771 -2.66 42.57 12.23
N VAL A 772 -2.90 41.81 11.15
CA VAL A 772 -2.03 40.70 10.75
C VAL A 772 -0.59 41.17 10.48
N ARG A 773 -0.41 42.31 9.80
CA ARG A 773 0.93 42.85 9.51
C ARG A 773 1.64 43.35 10.77
N LEU A 774 0.95 44.10 11.62
CA LEU A 774 1.48 44.60 12.88
C LEU A 774 1.88 43.45 13.81
N GLY A 775 1.08 42.37 13.88
CA GLY A 775 1.42 41.17 14.65
C GLY A 775 2.70 40.50 14.17
N LYS A 776 2.90 40.41 12.85
CA LYS A 776 4.17 39.90 12.27
C LYS A 776 5.35 40.82 12.57
N LEU A 777 5.17 42.14 12.49
CA LEU A 777 6.23 43.13 12.70
C LEU A 777 6.58 43.37 14.17
N GLY A 778 5.64 43.16 15.10
CA GLY A 778 5.86 43.25 16.55
C GLY A 778 6.23 41.92 17.21
N GLY A 779 6.07 40.80 16.51
CA GLY A 779 6.39 39.47 17.05
C GLY A 779 7.90 39.20 17.22
N ALA A 780 8.24 38.14 17.94
CA ALA A 780 9.63 37.75 18.23
C ALA A 780 10.49 37.50 16.96
N GLN A 781 9.84 37.09 15.86
CA GLN A 781 10.43 36.84 14.54
C GLN A 781 10.20 38.00 13.56
N SER A 782 10.14 39.24 14.07
CA SER A 782 9.87 40.44 13.27
C SER A 782 10.77 40.53 12.03
N PRO A 783 10.19 40.56 10.81
CA PRO A 783 11.00 40.62 9.59
C PRO A 783 11.79 41.92 9.43
N LEU A 784 11.25 43.04 9.91
CA LEU A 784 11.96 44.33 9.88
C LEU A 784 13.16 44.31 10.84
N LEU A 785 12.97 43.82 12.06
CA LEU A 785 14.08 43.69 13.03
C LEU A 785 15.12 42.66 12.58
N ALA A 786 14.70 41.61 11.87
CA ALA A 786 15.60 40.64 11.26
C ALA A 786 16.47 41.25 10.15
N LEU A 787 15.90 42.12 9.31
CA LEU A 787 16.65 42.89 8.32
C LEU A 787 17.64 43.86 8.98
N PHE A 788 17.24 44.54 10.06
CA PHE A 788 18.17 45.37 10.84
C PHE A 788 19.28 44.54 11.50
N ALA A 789 18.98 43.36 12.05
CA ALA A 789 20.00 42.45 12.59
C ALA A 789 21.00 42.02 11.51
N LEU A 790 20.52 41.73 10.28
CA LEU A 790 21.37 41.42 9.15
C LEU A 790 22.31 42.59 8.84
N VAL A 791 21.78 43.81 8.68
CA VAL A 791 22.59 45.00 8.38
C VAL A 791 23.57 45.30 9.52
N ALA A 792 23.15 45.18 10.78
CA ALA A 792 24.00 45.37 11.95
C ALA A 792 25.21 44.42 11.94
N ARG A 793 24.98 43.12 11.69
CA ARG A 793 26.07 42.13 11.61
C ARG A 793 27.02 42.39 10.46
N GLN A 794 26.49 42.82 9.32
CA GLN A 794 27.29 43.07 8.13
C GLN A 794 28.08 44.37 8.22
N THR A 795 27.68 45.31 9.07
CA THR A 795 28.35 46.61 9.23
C THR A 795 29.23 46.70 10.48
N GLN A 796 29.26 45.66 11.31
CA GLN A 796 30.15 45.55 12.48
C GLN A 796 31.54 44.98 12.11
N VAL A 797 32.05 45.33 10.93
CA VAL A 797 33.32 44.79 10.39
C VAL A 797 34.51 45.72 10.60
N ASP A 798 34.24 47.01 10.82
CA ASP A 798 35.22 48.05 11.09
C ASP A 798 34.64 49.14 12.01
N THR A 799 35.50 49.87 12.72
CA THR A 799 35.10 50.95 13.62
C THR A 799 34.38 52.11 12.93
N ALA A 800 34.77 52.49 11.70
CA ALA A 800 34.11 53.57 10.96
C ALA A 800 32.72 53.15 10.49
N LEU A 801 32.59 51.92 9.97
CA LEU A 801 31.30 51.35 9.56
C LEU A 801 30.37 51.15 10.76
N ALA A 802 30.89 50.68 11.89
CA ALA A 802 30.09 50.52 13.11
C ALA A 802 29.55 51.85 13.63
N ARG A 803 30.33 52.93 13.56
CA ARG A 803 29.88 54.29 13.90
C ARG A 803 28.80 54.80 12.94
N ALA A 804 29.02 54.67 11.62
CA ALA A 804 28.05 55.11 10.63
C ALA A 804 26.71 54.36 10.73
N PHE A 805 26.72 53.05 11.01
CA PHE A 805 25.53 52.22 11.13
C PHE A 805 25.02 52.04 12.57
N GLN A 806 25.53 52.84 13.51
CA GLN A 806 25.10 52.81 14.92
C GLN A 806 23.57 52.90 15.10
N PRO A 807 22.79 53.68 14.31
CA PRO A 807 21.34 53.70 14.44
C PRO A 807 20.69 52.32 14.25
N VAL A 808 21.17 51.54 13.26
CA VAL A 808 20.67 50.17 13.03
C VAL A 808 21.06 49.25 14.18
N GLN A 809 22.29 49.37 14.66
CA GLN A 809 22.83 48.54 15.76
C GLN A 809 22.15 48.85 17.11
N SER A 810 21.67 50.08 17.28
CA SER A 810 20.91 50.51 18.47
C SER A 810 19.50 49.93 18.49
N VAL A 811 18.88 49.78 17.31
CA VAL A 811 17.57 49.12 17.18
C VAL A 811 17.70 47.62 17.38
N THR A 812 18.64 46.98 16.69
CA THR A 812 18.88 45.55 16.83
C THR A 812 20.38 45.30 16.92
N PRO A 813 20.90 44.95 18.13
CA PRO A 813 22.31 44.68 18.30
C PRO A 813 22.79 43.51 17.43
N PRO A 814 24.04 43.55 16.92
CA PRO A 814 24.56 42.52 16.03
C PRO A 814 24.73 41.14 16.69
N SER A 815 24.75 41.07 18.02
CA SER A 815 24.78 39.81 18.80
C SER A 815 23.49 39.00 18.68
N VAL A 816 22.39 39.62 18.25
CA VAL A 816 21.08 38.98 18.14
C VAL A 816 21.02 38.10 16.89
N LYS A 817 20.81 36.79 17.09
CA LYS A 817 20.73 35.78 16.00
C LYS A 817 19.32 35.28 15.74
N ASP A 818 18.62 34.87 16.81
CA ASP A 818 17.36 34.13 16.67
C ASP A 818 16.13 34.84 17.24
N LYS A 819 16.29 35.68 18.27
CA LYS A 819 15.21 36.45 18.90
C LYS A 819 15.40 37.94 18.62
N PHE A 820 14.78 38.45 17.54
CA PHE A 820 15.00 39.81 17.06
C PHE A 820 14.43 40.91 17.97
N VAL A 821 13.48 40.54 18.85
CA VAL A 821 13.03 41.39 19.94
C VAL A 821 14.03 41.31 21.09
N SER A 822 14.80 42.38 21.24
CA SER A 822 15.85 42.56 22.25
C SER A 822 15.38 43.58 23.31
N GLU A 823 16.13 43.72 24.40
CA GLU A 823 15.83 44.72 25.44
C GLU A 823 15.71 46.13 24.84
N ALA A 824 16.59 46.50 23.91
CA ALA A 824 16.60 47.81 23.26
C ALA A 824 15.32 48.14 22.48
N ASN A 825 14.70 47.15 21.82
CA ASN A 825 13.53 47.37 20.95
C ASN A 825 12.21 46.78 21.49
N THR A 826 12.22 46.23 22.71
CA THR A 826 11.04 45.66 23.36
C THR A 826 9.88 46.67 23.50
N PRO A 827 10.11 47.94 23.89
CA PRO A 827 9.03 48.93 23.95
C PRO A 827 8.35 49.16 22.60
N TYR A 828 9.15 49.19 21.52
CA TYR A 828 8.63 49.33 20.15
C TYR A 828 7.81 48.11 19.73
N ALA A 829 8.33 46.89 19.96
CA ALA A 829 7.62 45.65 19.65
C ALA A 829 6.28 45.56 20.40
N ASN A 830 6.27 45.89 21.70
CA ASN A 830 5.06 45.93 22.51
C ASN A 830 4.06 46.98 22.01
N GLY A 831 4.53 48.15 21.59
CA GLY A 831 3.68 49.18 20.98
C GLY A 831 2.99 48.69 19.72
N LEU A 832 3.70 47.97 18.84
CA LEU A 832 3.10 47.37 17.64
C LEU A 832 2.08 46.28 17.97
N LEU A 833 2.33 45.44 18.98
CA LEU A 833 1.40 44.40 19.41
C LEU A 833 0.14 44.99 20.07
N GLY A 834 0.29 46.06 20.85
CA GLY A 834 -0.85 46.81 21.40
C GLY A 834 -1.72 47.41 20.30
N LEU A 835 -1.10 48.02 19.28
CA LEU A 835 -1.81 48.53 18.12
C LEU A 835 -2.45 47.40 17.29
N GLN A 836 -1.78 46.25 17.16
CA GLN A 836 -2.34 45.07 16.51
C GLN A 836 -3.65 44.62 17.16
N SER A 837 -3.66 44.45 18.49
CA SER A 837 -4.85 44.04 19.24
C SER A 837 -6.00 45.03 19.05
N ALA A 838 -5.70 46.33 19.05
CA ALA A 838 -6.69 47.38 18.81
C ALA A 838 -7.27 47.36 17.37
N MET A 839 -6.41 47.14 16.36
CA MET A 839 -6.85 47.01 14.96
C MET A 839 -7.67 45.74 14.73
N GLU A 840 -7.38 44.66 15.45
CA GLU A 840 -8.15 43.42 15.40
C GLU A 840 -9.55 43.59 16.01
N GLN A 841 -9.64 44.23 17.18
CA GLN A 841 -10.93 44.60 17.78
C GLN A 841 -11.77 45.47 16.85
N LEU A 842 -11.15 46.46 16.21
CA LEU A 842 -11.80 47.33 15.23
C LEU A 842 -12.29 46.55 13.99
N GLY A 843 -11.49 45.61 13.51
CA GLY A 843 -11.86 44.75 12.38
C GLY A 843 -12.98 43.75 12.69
N ASN A 844 -13.22 43.45 13.97
CA ASN A 844 -14.26 42.53 14.42
C ASN A 844 -15.59 43.22 14.78
N LEU A 845 -15.66 44.55 14.68
CA LEU A 845 -16.92 45.27 14.82
C LEU A 845 -17.92 44.86 13.72
N PRO A 846 -19.23 44.92 14.01
CA PRO A 846 -20.28 44.65 13.02
C PRO A 846 -20.11 45.50 11.76
N ALA A 847 -20.51 44.94 10.61
CA ALA A 847 -20.52 45.68 9.35
C ALA A 847 -21.42 46.92 9.47
N VAL A 848 -21.01 48.03 8.84
CA VAL A 848 -21.78 49.27 8.85
C VAL A 848 -23.07 49.08 8.05
N THR A 849 -24.20 49.02 8.76
CA THR A 849 -25.56 48.88 8.18
C THR A 849 -26.40 50.13 8.38
N ASP A 850 -26.07 50.97 9.35
CA ASP A 850 -26.81 52.18 9.73
C ASP A 850 -25.87 53.29 10.23
N THR A 851 -26.44 54.45 10.57
CA THR A 851 -25.69 55.61 11.08
C THR A 851 -25.11 55.36 12.47
N VAL A 852 -25.77 54.54 13.29
CA VAL A 852 -25.33 54.20 14.65
C VAL A 852 -24.06 53.35 14.63
N THR A 853 -24.05 52.26 13.86
CA THR A 853 -22.87 51.40 13.66
C THR A 853 -21.71 52.17 13.01
N LEU A 854 -21.98 53.10 12.09
CA LEU A 854 -20.95 53.98 11.53
C LEU A 854 -20.35 54.91 12.60
N SER A 855 -21.18 55.50 13.46
CA SER A 855 -20.70 56.40 14.53
C SER A 855 -19.84 55.67 15.56
N ALA A 856 -20.23 54.45 15.95
CA ALA A 856 -19.46 53.59 16.84
C ALA A 856 -18.12 53.18 16.23
N LEU A 857 -18.09 52.82 14.94
CA LEU A 857 -16.86 52.50 14.22
C LEU A 857 -15.91 53.70 14.15
N LYS A 858 -16.42 54.91 13.87
CA LYS A 858 -15.60 56.14 13.85
C LYS A 858 -15.05 56.49 15.22
N ALA A 859 -15.85 56.37 16.28
CA ALA A 859 -15.40 56.61 17.66
C ALA A 859 -14.32 55.60 18.09
N ALA A 860 -14.52 54.32 17.78
CA ALA A 860 -13.53 53.27 18.03
C ALA A 860 -12.21 53.55 17.28
N ALA A 861 -12.28 53.90 15.99
CA ALA A 861 -11.09 54.23 15.20
C ALA A 861 -10.35 55.46 15.76
N GLN A 862 -11.07 56.49 16.22
CA GLN A 862 -10.49 57.67 16.84
C GLN A 862 -9.80 57.36 18.18
N ASN A 863 -10.39 56.47 18.99
CA ASN A 863 -9.77 56.02 20.24
C ASN A 863 -8.46 55.25 20.00
N VAL A 864 -8.43 54.37 18.98
CA VAL A 864 -7.19 53.67 18.60
C VAL A 864 -6.12 54.64 18.10
N LEU A 865 -6.52 55.67 17.35
CA LEU A 865 -5.61 56.70 16.85
C LEU A 865 -4.98 57.53 17.98
N MET A 866 -5.77 57.96 18.96
CA MET A 866 -5.31 58.78 20.09
C MET A 866 -4.57 57.96 21.16
N GLY A 867 -4.90 56.68 21.32
CA GLY A 867 -4.27 55.77 22.26
C GLY A 867 -3.10 55.01 21.65
N GLN A 868 -3.39 53.86 21.03
CA GLN A 868 -2.36 52.84 20.80
C GLN A 868 -1.43 53.20 19.65
N ALA A 869 -1.95 53.91 18.63
CA ALA A 869 -1.11 54.42 17.55
C ALA A 869 -0.13 55.50 18.07
N SER A 870 -0.60 56.41 18.93
CA SER A 870 0.23 57.42 19.59
C SER A 870 1.32 56.78 20.47
N GLN A 871 0.96 55.80 21.30
CA GLN A 871 1.91 55.06 22.15
C GLN A 871 2.98 54.33 21.34
N ALA A 872 2.59 53.62 20.27
CA ALA A 872 3.54 52.95 19.38
C ALA A 872 4.51 53.95 18.72
N LYS A 873 4.01 55.13 18.32
CA LYS A 873 4.81 56.19 17.70
C LYS A 873 5.78 56.83 18.68
N MET A 874 5.38 57.00 19.93
CA MET A 874 6.28 57.44 21.01
C MET A 874 7.40 56.42 21.25
N ALA A 875 7.08 55.13 21.31
CA ALA A 875 8.09 54.08 21.48
C ALA A 875 9.10 54.05 20.31
N ALA A 876 8.62 54.20 19.06
CA ALA A 876 9.50 54.31 17.89
C ALA A 876 10.42 55.55 17.95
N ARG A 877 9.90 56.70 18.40
CA ARG A 877 10.68 57.94 18.57
C ARG A 877 11.68 57.85 19.71
N GLN A 878 11.32 57.24 20.84
CA GLN A 878 12.23 57.01 21.96
C GLN A 878 13.43 56.16 21.53
N LEU A 879 13.20 55.13 20.70
CA LEU A 879 14.29 54.34 20.14
C LEU A 879 15.22 55.20 19.26
N ALA A 880 14.66 56.10 18.44
CA ALA A 880 15.44 57.02 17.61
C ALA A 880 16.23 58.07 18.40
N GLN A 881 15.87 58.36 19.67
CA GLN A 881 16.66 59.27 20.53
C GLN A 881 18.04 58.70 20.87
N SER A 882 18.23 57.38 20.77
CA SER A 882 19.53 56.73 21.01
C SER A 882 20.49 56.82 19.83
N PHE A 883 20.07 57.40 18.69
CA PHE A 883 20.86 57.45 17.47
C PHE A 883 21.95 58.52 17.56
N ALA A 884 23.16 58.18 17.10
CA ALA A 884 24.27 59.12 17.05
C ALA A 884 23.99 60.29 16.10
N VAL A 885 24.46 61.49 16.48
CA VAL A 885 24.23 62.77 15.77
C VAL A 885 25.30 63.06 14.71
N ASP A 886 26.31 62.20 14.59
CA ASP A 886 27.36 62.32 13.57
C ASP A 886 26.77 62.38 12.15
N PRO A 887 27.34 63.16 11.21
CA PRO A 887 26.80 63.32 9.86
C PRO A 887 26.52 61.99 9.13
N ASP A 888 27.42 61.00 9.22
CA ASP A 888 27.25 59.72 8.55
C ASP A 888 26.17 58.85 9.20
N ALA A 889 26.05 58.93 10.52
CA ALA A 889 25.02 58.23 11.29
C ALA A 889 23.64 58.87 11.11
N SER A 890 23.55 60.19 11.01
CA SER A 890 22.29 60.94 10.88
C SER A 890 21.49 60.54 9.63
N VAL A 891 22.18 60.34 8.49
CA VAL A 891 21.56 59.92 7.23
C VAL A 891 20.91 58.54 7.36
N ILE A 892 21.59 57.61 8.01
CA ILE A 892 21.09 56.26 8.27
C ILE A 892 19.99 56.31 9.33
N GLY A 893 20.16 57.11 10.38
CA GLY A 893 19.19 57.33 11.46
C GLY A 893 17.83 57.81 10.94
N ASN A 894 17.82 58.77 10.01
CA ASN A 894 16.59 59.22 9.35
C ASN A 894 15.88 58.09 8.58
N THR A 895 16.66 57.26 7.87
CA THR A 895 16.12 56.11 7.12
C THR A 895 15.54 55.07 8.07
N VAL A 896 16.26 54.72 9.14
CA VAL A 896 15.83 53.75 10.16
C VAL A 896 14.59 54.26 10.91
N SER A 897 14.57 55.53 11.31
CA SER A 897 13.41 56.14 11.98
C SER A 897 12.17 56.10 11.09
N THR A 898 12.33 56.37 9.79
CA THR A 898 11.21 56.29 8.82
C THR A 898 10.68 54.87 8.72
N LEU A 899 11.56 53.86 8.66
CA LEU A 899 11.17 52.45 8.60
C LEU A 899 10.49 51.96 9.88
N LEU A 900 10.90 52.45 11.06
CA LEU A 900 10.26 52.12 12.34
C LEU A 900 8.84 52.71 12.46
N VAL A 901 8.62 53.91 11.92
CA VAL A 901 7.31 54.57 11.99
C VAL A 901 6.35 54.11 10.89
N ALA A 902 6.87 53.62 9.75
CA ALA A 902 6.06 53.23 8.60
C ALA A 902 4.91 52.22 8.89
N PRO A 903 5.08 51.17 9.73
CA PRO A 903 3.97 50.28 10.08
C PRO A 903 2.83 51.01 10.82
N ILE A 904 3.19 51.97 11.68
CA ILE A 904 2.25 52.76 12.48
C ILE A 904 1.51 53.75 11.57
N ASP A 905 2.23 54.46 10.70
CA ASP A 905 1.61 55.35 9.72
C ASP A 905 0.69 54.60 8.76
N GLY A 906 1.05 53.36 8.38
CA GLY A 906 0.18 52.47 7.61
C GLY A 906 -1.15 52.19 8.31
N ALA A 907 -1.12 51.93 9.62
CA ALA A 907 -2.32 51.73 10.43
C ALA A 907 -3.12 53.02 10.64
N GLU A 908 -2.44 54.16 10.92
CA GLU A 908 -3.09 55.48 11.01
C GLU A 908 -3.87 55.83 9.73
N ASN A 909 -3.31 55.51 8.56
CA ASN A 909 -3.98 55.76 7.28
C ASN A 909 -5.29 54.96 7.16
N VAL A 910 -5.31 53.70 7.61
CA VAL A 910 -6.54 52.89 7.67
C VAL A 910 -7.55 53.51 8.63
N LEU A 911 -7.11 53.95 9.81
CA LEU A 911 -7.98 54.62 10.81
C LEU A 911 -8.58 55.92 10.26
N ARG A 912 -7.78 56.74 9.58
CA ARG A 912 -8.22 57.98 8.93
C ARG A 912 -9.18 57.71 7.78
N ALA A 913 -8.97 56.64 7.01
CA ALA A 913 -9.89 56.23 5.95
C ALA A 913 -11.28 55.87 6.51
N ILE A 914 -11.35 55.26 7.70
CA ILE A 914 -12.61 54.98 8.39
C ILE A 914 -13.37 56.26 8.75
N ALA A 915 -12.66 57.31 9.18
CA ALA A 915 -13.28 58.61 9.45
C ALA A 915 -13.95 59.22 8.21
N LEU A 916 -13.45 58.91 7.01
CA LEU A 916 -13.96 59.39 5.72
C LEU A 916 -15.13 58.57 5.16
N ILE A 917 -15.51 57.44 5.79
CA ILE A 917 -16.66 56.63 5.35
C ILE A 917 -17.95 57.46 5.43
N ARG A 918 -18.72 57.46 4.34
CA ARG A 918 -20.03 58.13 4.26
C ARG A 918 -21.14 57.21 4.82
N PRO A 919 -22.19 57.79 5.45
CA PRO A 919 -23.34 57.01 5.89
C PRO A 919 -24.04 56.31 4.71
N PRO A 920 -24.60 55.11 4.93
CA PRO A 920 -25.36 54.40 3.89
C PRO A 920 -26.54 55.27 3.44
N ARG A 921 -26.75 55.39 2.12
CA ARG A 921 -27.87 56.14 1.54
C ARG A 921 -29.17 55.37 1.82
N GLY A 922 -29.85 55.71 2.90
CA GLY A 922 -31.11 55.07 3.31
C GLY A 922 -31.45 55.30 4.76
N ALA A 923 -31.48 56.56 5.21
CA ALA A 923 -32.17 56.94 6.43
C ALA A 923 -32.71 58.35 6.23
N ALA A 924 -33.96 58.45 5.76
CA ALA A 924 -34.71 59.69 5.85
C ALA A 924 -34.79 60.09 7.33
N ALA A 925 -34.52 61.35 7.62
CA ALA A 925 -34.79 61.93 8.94
C ALA A 925 -36.28 61.70 9.28
N PRO A 926 -36.64 61.39 10.53
CA PRO A 926 -38.04 61.36 10.91
C PRO A 926 -38.59 62.79 10.75
N VAL A 927 -39.56 62.95 9.86
CA VAL A 927 -40.37 64.17 9.76
C VAL A 927 -41.05 64.34 11.12
N ALA A 928 -40.73 65.44 11.80
CA ALA A 928 -41.36 65.82 13.05
C ALA A 928 -42.88 65.93 12.83
N ALA A 929 -43.66 65.14 13.57
CA ALA A 929 -45.09 65.30 13.65
C ALA A 929 -45.40 66.67 14.29
N ALA A 930 -46.15 67.50 13.56
CA ALA A 930 -46.73 68.71 14.11
C ALA A 930 -47.71 68.37 15.24
N PRO A 931 -47.79 69.18 16.31
CA PRO A 931 -48.68 68.90 17.43
C PRO A 931 -50.14 69.14 17.01
N ALA A 932 -51.02 68.24 17.43
CA ALA A 932 -52.46 68.44 17.37
C ALA A 932 -52.91 69.37 18.51
N GLY A 933 -53.69 70.40 18.16
CA GLY A 933 -54.64 71.05 19.08
C GLY A 933 -54.69 72.58 18.99
N GLY A 934 -55.85 73.12 18.63
CA GLY A 934 -56.25 74.52 18.85
C GLY A 934 -56.48 75.32 17.59
#